data_AF-A0A078KWT7-F1
#
_entry.id   AF-A0A078KWT7-F1
#
_cell.length_a   1.000
_cell.length_b   1.000
_cell.length_c   1.000
_cell.angle_alpha   90.00
_cell.angle_beta   90.00
_cell.angle_gamma   90.00
#
_symmetry.space_group_name_H-M   'P 1'
#
loop_
_entity.id
_entity.type
_entity.pdbx_description
1 polymer ?
#
loop_
_entity_poly.entity_id
_entity_poly.type
_entity_poly.pdbx_seq_one_letter_code
_entity_poly.pdbx_strand_id
1 'polypeptide(L)'
;MDILFGNFSVLLTIALIIFILINSVVIVGGTKIAILERRWFGKRIPEGRVVALSDEVGIQARTLGPGLHLLVPFLYRVTKSELTIINQNEIGIVDSIDGVPVKSGRIFARAFKEHNLFQDGESFLKAGGEKGPQLEILPPGSYRINPYLFQITISPVVSIGNNQIGVVVATDGNPIASGRLLGKHIDKHNNFQDSNIFLESGGQKGPQIDILLPGTYRINTKLFEITVMNATVIPVKEVGLVTAKDGDALPSSEYIAKSVSGHQDFQDGATFLANGGQRGPQLDFLKPGTYYINPLMFDVSLDKVLTVERGEVAVIVSTIGKDPSEDTDLQPSNEKSLKDGIERYVVSTGYRGIQREVLGPGTYYLNKLAFTPHIIPTTNITIDWAMPKWSANKYTPAGSVPTTVEAPDASEAIKSRTFNPLNIVSKDGFEMSVEVKVILRVLPEQAPHMVARIGTISNLVEDVIHPLIDSSFRNQASSSEAMQFMQDRYEEQRKAEVHSAEELHKYHVECVSVLICQIKLPDRLMQTLTDKVVASQQKAMYDAQQEAEGRRAEMEKTKAQADLQPSVVKAEFDVKIASQQKQQNIILAEAKSQSTRLEQEGIAAGISSVGNAEAGKISAIGRATAEAYKQQADALGQQPMSIIEIMKQVAGGQVKITPDILIQTSGDGKDGANTSNHMLTLFLAELMKNKELFKNN
;
A
#
# COMPACT_ATOMS: atom_id res chain seq x y z
N MET A 1 100.07 -101.32 16.59
CA MET A 1 99.84 -99.88 16.28
C MET A 1 98.64 -99.68 15.38
N ASP A 2 98.29 -100.61 14.48
CA ASP A 2 97.18 -100.41 13.52
C ASP A 2 95.75 -100.48 14.08
N ILE A 3 95.54 -101.17 15.21
CA ILE A 3 94.19 -101.29 15.84
C ILE A 3 93.79 -99.99 16.58
N LEU A 4 94.76 -99.19 17.05
CA LEU A 4 94.50 -97.91 17.72
C LEU A 4 94.16 -96.80 16.73
N PHE A 5 94.77 -96.79 15.53
CA PHE A 5 94.44 -95.82 14.48
C PHE A 5 93.07 -96.06 13.84
N GLY A 6 92.64 -97.33 13.70
CA GLY A 6 91.29 -97.67 13.22
C GLY A 6 90.20 -97.17 14.15
N ASN A 7 90.33 -97.38 15.46
CA ASN A 7 89.34 -96.92 16.45
C ASN A 7 89.30 -95.40 16.58
N PHE A 8 90.43 -94.71 16.41
CA PHE A 8 90.48 -93.25 16.41
C PHE A 8 89.81 -92.64 15.17
N SER A 9 89.98 -93.25 13.99
CA SER A 9 89.28 -92.86 12.77
C SER A 9 87.77 -93.08 12.86
N VAL A 10 87.34 -94.19 13.48
CA VAL A 10 85.92 -94.47 13.75
C VAL A 10 85.32 -93.49 14.77
N LEU A 11 86.05 -93.17 15.85
CA LEU A 11 85.60 -92.15 16.81
C LEU A 11 85.54 -90.74 16.21
N LEU A 12 86.50 -90.37 15.36
CA LEU A 12 86.52 -89.07 14.67
C LEU A 12 85.38 -88.96 13.66
N THR A 13 85.09 -90.02 12.90
CA THR A 13 83.95 -90.06 11.98
C THR A 13 82.63 -90.03 12.72
N ILE A 14 82.48 -90.74 13.84
CA ILE A 14 81.30 -90.65 14.72
C ILE A 14 81.16 -89.24 15.30
N ALA A 15 82.24 -88.64 15.79
CA ALA A 15 82.23 -87.27 16.32
C ALA A 15 81.87 -86.24 15.24
N LEU A 16 82.37 -86.40 14.02
CA LEU A 16 82.02 -85.58 12.86
C LEU A 16 80.54 -85.76 12.47
N ILE A 17 80.03 -86.99 12.47
CA ILE A 17 78.62 -87.30 12.19
C ILE A 17 77.72 -86.70 13.27
N ILE A 18 78.07 -86.83 14.54
CA ILE A 18 77.34 -86.22 15.67
C ILE A 18 77.39 -84.70 15.58
N PHE A 19 78.55 -84.12 15.26
CA PHE A 19 78.71 -82.68 15.05
C PHE A 19 77.85 -82.16 13.91
N ILE A 20 77.77 -82.91 12.79
CA ILE A 20 76.88 -82.59 11.68
C ILE A 20 75.41 -82.72 12.11
N LEU A 21 75.02 -83.78 12.82
CA LEU A 21 73.65 -83.99 13.29
C LEU A 21 73.18 -82.92 14.27
N ILE A 22 74.00 -82.54 15.26
CA ILE A 22 73.67 -81.49 16.23
C ILE A 22 73.50 -80.15 15.54
N ASN A 23 74.42 -79.79 14.64
CA ASN A 23 74.31 -78.53 13.89
C ASN A 23 73.24 -78.59 12.78
N SER A 24 72.72 -79.78 12.46
CA SER A 24 71.70 -79.97 11.43
C SER A 24 70.29 -79.63 11.91
N VAL A 25 70.05 -79.65 13.22
CA VAL A 25 68.73 -79.37 13.80
C VAL A 25 68.52 -77.87 13.93
N VAL A 26 67.56 -77.34 13.16
CA VAL A 26 67.16 -75.93 13.22
C VAL A 26 65.73 -75.84 13.74
N ILE A 27 65.59 -75.21 14.92
CA ILE A 27 64.28 -74.95 15.53
C ILE A 27 63.86 -73.51 15.21
N VAL A 28 62.74 -73.38 14.51
CA VAL A 28 62.11 -72.10 14.17
C VAL A 28 60.97 -71.84 15.16
N GLY A 29 61.07 -70.75 15.92
CA GLY A 29 60.05 -70.37 16.90
C GLY A 29 58.73 -69.98 16.24
N GLY A 30 57.62 -70.08 16.98
CA GLY A 30 56.26 -69.85 16.46
C GLY A 30 56.02 -68.48 15.80
N THR A 31 56.77 -67.45 16.18
CA THR A 31 56.66 -66.07 15.67
C THR A 31 57.74 -65.73 14.63
N LYS A 32 58.52 -66.71 14.19
CA LYS A 32 59.65 -66.52 13.28
C LYS A 32 59.50 -67.38 12.04
N ILE A 33 60.16 -66.95 10.97
CA ILE A 33 60.39 -67.73 9.75
C ILE A 33 61.90 -67.93 9.59
N ALA A 34 62.28 -69.05 8.97
CA ALA A 34 63.66 -69.30 8.59
C ALA A 34 63.84 -69.04 7.09
N ILE A 35 64.77 -68.15 6.76
CA ILE A 35 65.24 -67.86 5.42
C ILE A 35 66.52 -68.65 5.21
N LEU A 36 66.59 -69.37 4.10
CA LEU A 36 67.70 -70.24 3.78
C LEU A 36 68.66 -69.55 2.81
N GLU A 37 69.95 -69.69 3.02
CA GLU A 37 70.99 -69.33 2.05
C GLU A 37 71.81 -70.59 1.73
N ARG A 38 71.82 -71.01 0.46
CA ARG A 38 72.57 -72.19 0.00
C ARG A 38 73.95 -71.78 -0.49
N ARG A 39 75.04 -72.30 0.09
CA ARG A 39 76.40 -71.72 -0.11
C ARG A 39 77.29 -72.41 -1.16
N TRP A 40 77.26 -73.75 -1.29
CA TRP A 40 78.34 -74.47 -2.00
C TRP A 40 77.93 -75.35 -3.19
N PHE A 41 76.74 -75.94 -3.20
CA PHE A 41 76.32 -76.88 -4.24
C PHE A 41 75.03 -76.39 -4.90
N GLY A 42 74.96 -76.32 -6.23
CA GLY A 42 73.75 -75.92 -6.97
C GLY A 42 74.05 -75.21 -8.29
N LYS A 43 73.00 -74.88 -9.06
CA LYS A 43 73.13 -74.02 -10.25
C LYS A 43 73.44 -72.58 -9.82
N ARG A 44 74.08 -71.80 -10.70
CA ARG A 44 74.27 -70.36 -10.49
C ARG A 44 72.97 -69.62 -10.79
N ILE A 45 72.68 -68.56 -10.03
CA ILE A 45 71.52 -67.69 -10.27
C ILE A 45 71.68 -67.02 -11.64
N PRO A 46 70.64 -66.99 -12.49
CA PRO A 46 70.63 -66.24 -13.75
C PRO A 46 70.90 -64.75 -13.55
N GLU A 47 71.51 -64.10 -14.53
CA GLU A 47 71.78 -62.66 -14.47
C GLU A 47 70.48 -61.85 -14.34
N GLY A 48 70.48 -60.86 -13.44
CA GLY A 48 69.32 -60.00 -13.15
C GLY A 48 68.44 -60.44 -11.97
N ARG A 49 68.60 -61.67 -11.48
CA ARG A 49 67.90 -62.20 -10.31
C ARG A 49 68.79 -62.17 -9.05
N VAL A 50 68.22 -61.84 -7.91
CA VAL A 50 68.89 -61.68 -6.60
C VAL A 50 68.55 -62.81 -5.63
N VAL A 51 67.40 -63.45 -5.81
CA VAL A 51 66.86 -64.54 -4.98
C VAL A 51 66.90 -65.86 -5.77
N ALA A 52 67.43 -66.90 -5.12
CA ALA A 52 67.65 -68.23 -5.69
C ALA A 52 66.41 -69.14 -5.57
N LEU A 53 66.24 -70.03 -6.54
CA LEU A 53 65.32 -71.17 -6.46
C LEU A 53 65.94 -72.34 -5.67
N SER A 54 65.16 -73.38 -5.40
CA SER A 54 65.55 -74.53 -4.56
C SER A 54 66.81 -75.28 -5.03
N ASP A 55 67.11 -75.27 -6.34
CA ASP A 55 68.27 -75.91 -6.96
C ASP A 55 69.48 -74.98 -7.17
N GLU A 56 69.40 -73.73 -6.74
CA GLU A 56 70.39 -72.68 -6.98
C GLU A 56 71.15 -72.24 -5.72
N VAL A 57 72.37 -71.72 -5.92
CA VAL A 57 73.23 -71.19 -4.85
C VAL A 57 72.85 -69.73 -4.56
N GLY A 58 72.54 -69.40 -3.31
CA GLY A 58 72.15 -68.05 -2.86
C GLY A 58 71.02 -68.04 -1.83
N ILE A 59 70.51 -66.84 -1.52
CA ILE A 59 69.35 -66.63 -0.63
C ILE A 59 68.11 -67.18 -1.32
N GLN A 60 67.45 -68.13 -0.69
CA GLN A 60 66.34 -68.89 -1.26
C GLN A 60 65.03 -68.10 -1.22
N ALA A 61 64.21 -68.27 -2.26
CA ALA A 61 62.88 -67.67 -2.33
C ALA A 61 61.91 -68.29 -1.32
N ARG A 62 61.99 -69.62 -1.14
CA ARG A 62 61.19 -70.36 -0.17
C ARG A 62 61.60 -70.04 1.26
N THR A 63 60.61 -69.97 2.15
CA THR A 63 60.81 -69.82 3.60
C THR A 63 60.37 -71.09 4.33
N LEU A 64 60.97 -71.35 5.49
CA LEU A 64 60.54 -72.43 6.37
C LEU A 64 59.69 -71.85 7.50
N GLY A 65 58.51 -72.44 7.68
CA GLY A 65 57.61 -72.11 8.78
C GLY A 65 58.12 -72.59 10.15
N PRO A 66 57.40 -72.28 11.24
CA PRO A 66 57.74 -72.72 12.58
C PRO A 66 57.75 -74.25 12.69
N GLY A 67 58.70 -74.79 13.46
CA GLY A 67 58.89 -76.23 13.60
C GLY A 67 60.37 -76.65 13.64
N LEU A 68 60.58 -77.97 13.77
CA LEU A 68 61.89 -78.59 13.68
C LEU A 68 62.19 -78.91 12.21
N HIS A 69 63.28 -78.36 11.70
CA HIS A 69 63.77 -78.61 10.35
C HIS A 69 65.18 -79.20 10.42
N LEU A 70 65.43 -80.24 9.62
CA LEU A 70 66.74 -80.90 9.53
C LEU A 70 67.44 -80.42 8.26
N LEU A 71 68.47 -79.60 8.42
CA LEU A 71 69.19 -78.94 7.33
C LEU A 71 70.67 -79.25 7.41
N VAL A 72 71.33 -79.49 6.27
CA VAL A 72 72.77 -79.79 6.28
C VAL A 72 73.56 -78.50 6.62
N PRO A 73 74.29 -78.44 7.75
CA PRO A 73 74.79 -77.19 8.34
C PRO A 73 75.84 -76.46 7.51
N PHE A 74 76.59 -77.19 6.68
CA PHE A 74 77.59 -76.59 5.80
C PHE A 74 77.01 -76.19 4.44
N LEU A 75 75.85 -76.75 4.07
CA LEU A 75 75.17 -76.45 2.81
C LEU A 75 74.26 -75.23 2.93
N TYR A 76 73.54 -75.11 4.06
CA TYR A 76 72.57 -74.05 4.31
C TYR A 76 72.97 -73.19 5.50
N ARG A 77 72.95 -71.86 5.31
CA ARG A 77 72.94 -70.89 6.40
C ARG A 77 71.49 -70.46 6.63
N VAL A 78 71.07 -70.46 7.90
CA VAL A 78 69.70 -70.06 8.27
C VAL A 78 69.71 -68.71 8.96
N THR A 79 68.92 -67.80 8.44
CA THR A 79 68.63 -66.50 9.06
C THR A 79 67.18 -66.51 9.52
N LYS A 80 66.92 -66.14 10.77
CA LYS A 80 65.55 -66.08 11.31
C LYS A 80 65.02 -64.65 11.19
N SER A 81 63.85 -64.49 10.59
CA SER A 81 63.12 -63.22 10.53
C SER A 81 61.81 -63.33 11.30
N GLU A 82 61.25 -62.21 11.74
CA GLU A 82 59.94 -62.16 12.38
C GLU A 82 58.82 -62.26 11.33
N LEU A 83 57.65 -62.73 11.76
CA LEU A 83 56.45 -62.72 10.92
C LEU A 83 56.00 -61.28 10.65
N THR A 84 55.55 -61.01 9.44
CA THR A 84 54.92 -59.72 9.14
C THR A 84 53.51 -59.72 9.72
N ILE A 85 53.24 -58.82 10.66
CA ILE A 85 51.94 -58.65 11.29
C ILE A 85 51.30 -57.40 10.72
N ILE A 86 50.07 -57.55 10.21
CA ILE A 86 49.24 -56.45 9.70
C ILE A 86 48.02 -56.37 10.62
N ASN A 87 47.84 -55.23 11.29
CA ASN A 87 46.73 -55.06 12.22
C ASN A 87 45.38 -54.90 11.48
N GLN A 88 44.26 -55.00 12.21
CA GLN A 88 42.91 -54.96 11.61
C GLN A 88 42.59 -53.70 10.80
N ASN A 89 43.18 -52.56 11.19
CA ASN A 89 42.99 -51.24 10.56
C ASN A 89 44.13 -50.85 9.61
N GLU A 90 44.94 -51.83 9.20
CA GLU A 90 46.07 -51.64 8.30
C GLU A 90 45.95 -52.55 7.08
N ILE A 91 46.66 -52.18 6.03
CA ILE A 91 46.92 -52.98 4.83
C ILE A 91 48.43 -53.09 4.61
N GLY A 92 48.88 -54.23 4.09
CA GLY A 92 50.26 -54.40 3.65
C GLY A 92 50.38 -54.16 2.15
N ILE A 93 51.10 -53.11 1.75
CA ILE A 93 51.44 -52.86 0.35
C ILE A 93 52.76 -53.58 0.06
N VAL A 94 52.76 -54.42 -0.97
CA VAL A 94 53.89 -55.30 -1.30
C VAL A 94 54.66 -54.73 -2.48
N ASP A 95 55.98 -54.59 -2.34
CA ASP A 95 56.91 -54.32 -3.44
C ASP A 95 57.81 -55.57 -3.62
N SER A 96 57.83 -56.15 -4.82
CA SER A 96 58.75 -57.25 -5.12
C SER A 96 60.11 -56.72 -5.55
N ILE A 97 61.18 -57.18 -4.89
CA ILE A 97 62.57 -56.81 -5.19
C ILE A 97 63.06 -57.54 -6.45
N ASP A 98 62.47 -58.70 -6.73
CA ASP A 98 62.93 -59.63 -7.76
C ASP A 98 61.78 -60.24 -8.58
N GLY A 99 62.09 -60.74 -9.77
CA GLY A 99 61.10 -61.25 -10.73
C GLY A 99 61.32 -60.72 -12.15
N VAL A 100 60.38 -61.02 -13.04
CA VAL A 100 60.39 -60.53 -14.42
C VAL A 100 60.17 -59.01 -14.41
N PRO A 101 60.87 -58.21 -15.24
CA PRO A 101 60.61 -56.77 -15.30
C PRO A 101 59.15 -56.48 -15.67
N VAL A 102 58.55 -55.46 -15.03
CA VAL A 102 57.19 -55.00 -15.36
C VAL A 102 57.07 -54.73 -16.85
N LYS A 103 55.94 -55.13 -17.44
CA LYS A 103 55.63 -54.85 -18.84
C LYS A 103 55.77 -53.34 -19.15
N SER A 104 56.46 -53.02 -20.24
CA SER A 104 56.66 -51.64 -20.68
C SER A 104 55.32 -50.89 -20.79
N GLY A 105 55.24 -49.71 -20.16
CA GLY A 105 54.03 -48.88 -20.09
C GLY A 105 53.15 -49.09 -18.86
N ARG A 106 53.46 -50.06 -17.98
CA ARG A 106 52.83 -50.25 -16.67
C ARG A 106 53.80 -49.89 -15.55
N ILE A 107 53.27 -49.48 -14.40
CA ILE A 107 54.02 -49.10 -13.21
C ILE A 107 53.92 -50.21 -12.15
N PHE A 108 52.75 -50.83 -12.04
CA PHE A 108 52.50 -51.90 -11.09
C PHE A 108 52.71 -53.29 -11.70
N ALA A 109 53.37 -54.12 -10.92
CA ALA A 109 53.67 -55.51 -11.18
C ALA A 109 52.47 -56.42 -10.89
N ARG A 110 52.28 -57.42 -11.74
CA ARG A 110 51.26 -58.45 -11.58
C ARG A 110 51.79 -59.64 -10.79
N ALA A 111 50.94 -60.14 -9.90
CA ALA A 111 51.15 -61.35 -9.13
C ALA A 111 50.11 -62.42 -9.54
N PHE A 112 50.57 -63.64 -9.86
CA PHE A 112 49.71 -64.74 -10.28
C PHE A 112 49.27 -65.57 -9.07
N LYS A 113 48.00 -65.99 -8.99
CA LYS A 113 47.33 -66.54 -7.78
C LYS A 113 48.02 -67.71 -7.03
N GLU A 114 49.05 -68.35 -7.59
CA GLU A 114 49.68 -69.56 -7.04
C GLU A 114 50.59 -69.32 -5.81
N HIS A 115 50.88 -68.07 -5.43
CA HIS A 115 51.87 -67.73 -4.39
C HIS A 115 51.32 -67.56 -2.96
N ASN A 116 50.03 -67.83 -2.72
CA ASN A 116 49.38 -67.77 -1.39
C ASN A 116 49.68 -66.46 -0.61
N LEU A 117 49.28 -65.30 -1.17
CA LEU A 117 49.52 -63.97 -0.58
C LEU A 117 51.03 -63.72 -0.29
N PHE A 118 51.89 -63.94 -1.29
CA PHE A 118 53.34 -63.73 -1.22
C PHE A 118 54.10 -64.56 -0.16
N GLN A 119 53.45 -65.56 0.46
CA GLN A 119 54.10 -66.43 1.44
C GLN A 119 54.97 -67.50 0.77
N ASP A 120 54.63 -67.91 -0.46
CA ASP A 120 55.44 -68.81 -1.28
C ASP A 120 56.16 -68.04 -2.40
N GLY A 121 57.36 -67.57 -2.06
CA GLY A 121 58.23 -66.87 -3.01
C GLY A 121 58.73 -67.74 -4.16
N GLU A 122 58.83 -69.06 -3.99
CA GLU A 122 59.30 -69.95 -5.05
C GLU A 122 58.23 -70.11 -6.13
N SER A 123 56.97 -70.30 -5.71
CA SER A 123 55.82 -70.35 -6.62
C SER A 123 55.60 -69.01 -7.32
N PHE A 124 55.79 -67.88 -6.62
CA PHE A 124 55.73 -66.54 -7.24
C PHE A 124 56.73 -66.38 -8.40
N LEU A 125 57.99 -66.75 -8.20
CA LEU A 125 59.02 -66.62 -9.24
C LEU A 125 58.82 -67.63 -10.38
N LYS A 126 58.40 -68.86 -10.09
CA LYS A 126 58.12 -69.89 -11.12
C LYS A 126 56.92 -69.53 -11.99
N ALA A 127 55.89 -68.90 -11.41
CA ALA A 127 54.73 -68.41 -12.13
C ALA A 127 55.01 -67.15 -12.98
N GLY A 128 56.24 -66.62 -12.94
CA GLY A 128 56.61 -65.43 -13.71
C GLY A 128 56.19 -64.12 -13.05
N GLY A 129 56.16 -64.06 -11.71
CA GLY A 129 55.87 -62.85 -10.96
C GLY A 129 56.77 -61.67 -11.36
N GLU A 130 56.17 -60.49 -11.43
CA GLU A 130 56.85 -59.28 -11.89
C GLU A 130 57.54 -58.54 -10.72
N LYS A 131 58.71 -57.95 -10.99
CA LYS A 131 59.46 -57.09 -10.06
C LYS A 131 58.82 -55.71 -9.96
N GLY A 132 58.73 -55.13 -8.77
CA GLY A 132 58.20 -53.77 -8.53
C GLY A 132 56.97 -53.75 -7.60
N PRO A 133 56.29 -52.60 -7.49
CA PRO A 133 55.09 -52.45 -6.66
C PRO A 133 53.97 -53.37 -7.13
N GLN A 134 53.44 -54.21 -6.25
CA GLN A 134 52.43 -55.21 -6.61
C GLN A 134 51.01 -54.61 -6.57
N LEU A 135 50.12 -55.16 -7.39
CA LEU A 135 48.70 -54.79 -7.41
C LEU A 135 47.94 -55.30 -6.18
N GLU A 136 48.24 -56.53 -5.76
CA GLU A 136 47.60 -57.22 -4.65
C GLU A 136 48.11 -56.71 -3.31
N ILE A 137 47.19 -56.49 -2.36
CA ILE A 137 47.49 -56.07 -1.00
C ILE A 137 47.41 -57.26 -0.05
N LEU A 138 48.11 -57.16 1.08
CA LEU A 138 47.98 -58.10 2.17
C LEU A 138 46.88 -57.64 3.13
N PRO A 139 45.81 -58.46 3.33
CA PRO A 139 44.77 -58.15 4.32
C PRO A 139 45.31 -58.29 5.74
N PRO A 140 44.56 -57.86 6.78
CA PRO A 140 44.97 -58.06 8.17
C PRO A 140 45.26 -59.52 8.51
N GLY A 141 46.37 -59.77 9.19
CA GLY A 141 46.82 -61.13 9.47
C GLY A 141 48.31 -61.22 9.80
N SER A 142 48.77 -62.44 10.05
CA SER A 142 50.18 -62.75 10.25
C SER A 142 50.69 -63.57 9.07
N TYR A 143 51.70 -63.05 8.37
CA TYR A 143 52.20 -63.60 7.12
C TYR A 143 53.66 -64.00 7.22
N ARG A 144 53.99 -65.11 6.54
CA ARG A 144 55.34 -65.65 6.41
C ARG A 144 56.03 -65.10 5.17
N ILE A 145 56.40 -63.83 5.20
CA ILE A 145 56.92 -63.14 4.03
C ILE A 145 58.44 -63.13 4.04
N ASN A 146 59.06 -63.46 2.92
CA ASN A 146 60.50 -63.38 2.76
C ASN A 146 60.94 -61.91 2.54
N PRO A 147 61.60 -61.25 3.52
CA PRO A 147 61.98 -59.84 3.41
C PRO A 147 63.05 -59.57 2.33
N TYR A 148 63.77 -60.60 1.87
CA TYR A 148 64.74 -60.47 0.78
C TYR A 148 64.08 -60.50 -0.61
N LEU A 149 62.85 -60.99 -0.70
CA LEU A 149 62.09 -61.04 -1.96
C LEU A 149 61.01 -59.97 -2.01
N PHE A 150 60.30 -59.74 -0.90
CA PHE A 150 59.20 -58.80 -0.81
C PHE A 150 59.43 -57.78 0.30
N GLN A 151 59.31 -56.51 -0.04
CA GLN A 151 59.29 -55.40 0.90
C GLN A 151 57.83 -55.04 1.19
N ILE A 152 57.46 -55.00 2.47
CA ILE A 152 56.09 -54.66 2.89
C ILE A 152 56.09 -53.28 3.53
N THR A 153 55.25 -52.41 2.98
CA THR A 153 54.93 -51.10 3.57
C THR A 153 53.54 -51.20 4.19
N ILE A 154 53.47 -51.05 5.51
CA ILE A 154 52.19 -51.03 6.23
C ILE A 154 51.57 -49.64 6.06
N SER A 155 50.31 -49.59 5.67
CA SER A 155 49.54 -48.34 5.50
C SER A 155 48.18 -48.47 6.18
N PRO A 156 47.60 -47.38 6.70
CA PRO A 156 46.27 -47.42 7.27
C PRO A 156 45.21 -47.74 6.21
N VAL A 157 44.14 -48.40 6.62
CA VAL A 157 42.96 -48.63 5.77
C VAL A 157 42.29 -47.28 5.49
N VAL A 158 41.75 -47.11 4.29
CA VAL A 158 41.04 -45.89 3.90
C VAL A 158 39.69 -45.87 4.58
N SER A 159 39.44 -44.87 5.43
CA SER A 159 38.17 -44.70 6.13
C SER A 159 37.54 -43.38 5.70
N ILE A 160 36.31 -43.46 5.20
CA ILE A 160 35.51 -42.31 4.77
C ILE A 160 34.42 -42.13 5.81
N GLY A 161 34.43 -40.98 6.48
CA GLY A 161 33.46 -40.66 7.52
C GLY A 161 32.05 -40.45 6.96
N ASN A 162 31.09 -40.36 7.87
CA ASN A 162 29.73 -39.94 7.49
C ASN A 162 29.77 -38.50 6.94
N ASN A 163 28.94 -38.23 5.92
CA ASN A 163 28.89 -36.95 5.22
C ASN A 163 30.20 -36.59 4.47
N GLN A 164 31.01 -37.60 4.13
CA GLN A 164 32.21 -37.46 3.32
C GLN A 164 32.15 -38.42 2.12
N ILE A 165 32.95 -38.10 1.10
CA ILE A 165 33.17 -38.93 -0.09
C ILE A 165 34.66 -39.09 -0.32
N GLY A 166 35.07 -40.22 -0.88
CA GLY A 166 36.44 -40.44 -1.35
C GLY A 166 36.51 -40.26 -2.86
N VAL A 167 37.26 -39.26 -3.31
CA VAL A 167 37.56 -39.06 -4.73
C VAL A 167 38.84 -39.84 -5.06
N VAL A 168 38.79 -40.65 -6.11
CA VAL A 168 39.85 -41.59 -6.47
C VAL A 168 40.62 -41.12 -7.69
N VAL A 169 41.95 -41.15 -7.61
CA VAL A 169 42.87 -40.90 -8.73
C VAL A 169 43.76 -42.13 -8.91
N ALA A 170 43.68 -42.78 -10.07
CA ALA A 170 44.47 -43.96 -10.39
C ALA A 170 45.84 -43.56 -10.99
N THR A 171 46.93 -44.13 -10.48
CA THR A 171 48.29 -43.83 -10.97
C THR A 171 48.69 -44.69 -12.18
N ASP A 172 48.12 -45.88 -12.32
CA ASP A 172 48.31 -46.82 -13.43
C ASP A 172 46.98 -47.18 -14.08
N GLY A 173 47.02 -47.53 -15.36
CA GLY A 173 45.85 -47.69 -16.20
C GLY A 173 46.12 -47.36 -17.67
N ASN A 174 45.15 -47.65 -18.52
CA ASN A 174 45.12 -47.10 -19.87
C ASN A 174 45.00 -45.57 -19.81
N PRO A 175 45.47 -44.81 -20.81
CA PRO A 175 45.22 -43.36 -20.84
C PRO A 175 43.72 -43.04 -20.87
N ILE A 176 43.33 -41.92 -20.27
CA ILE A 176 41.97 -41.36 -20.41
C ILE A 176 41.70 -41.10 -21.90
N ALA A 177 40.46 -41.33 -22.32
CA ALA A 177 40.05 -41.07 -23.69
C ALA A 177 40.22 -39.56 -24.02
N SER A 178 40.73 -39.26 -25.21
CA SER A 178 40.87 -37.87 -25.65
C SER A 178 39.52 -37.14 -25.58
N GLY A 179 39.51 -35.94 -25.00
CA GLY A 179 38.31 -35.12 -24.81
C GLY A 179 37.51 -35.39 -23.53
N ARG A 180 37.87 -36.42 -22.74
CA ARG A 180 37.31 -36.66 -21.40
C ARG A 180 38.27 -36.18 -20.30
N LEU A 181 37.72 -35.79 -19.16
CA LEU A 181 38.47 -35.36 -17.98
C LEU A 181 38.61 -36.49 -16.95
N LEU A 182 37.62 -37.39 -16.89
CA LEU A 182 37.56 -38.48 -15.92
C LEU A 182 37.71 -39.85 -16.60
N GLY A 183 38.25 -40.80 -15.85
CA GLY A 183 38.26 -42.22 -16.20
C GLY A 183 36.86 -42.81 -16.27
N LYS A 184 36.64 -43.75 -17.20
CA LYS A 184 35.38 -44.46 -17.37
C LYS A 184 35.04 -45.33 -16.17
N HIS A 185 33.75 -45.45 -15.88
CA HIS A 185 33.21 -46.43 -14.92
C HIS A 185 33.52 -47.86 -15.35
N ILE A 186 33.72 -48.74 -14.36
CA ILE A 186 33.94 -50.17 -14.56
C ILE A 186 33.00 -50.95 -13.65
N ASP A 187 32.02 -51.67 -14.18
CA ASP A 187 31.01 -52.32 -13.31
C ASP A 187 31.57 -53.42 -12.39
N LYS A 188 32.72 -54.00 -12.73
CA LYS A 188 33.25 -55.22 -12.08
C LYS A 188 34.19 -54.98 -10.91
N HIS A 189 34.60 -53.73 -10.66
CA HIS A 189 35.57 -53.44 -9.61
C HIS A 189 34.85 -53.21 -8.27
N ASN A 190 35.28 -53.89 -7.19
CA ASN A 190 34.68 -53.80 -5.86
C ASN A 190 35.14 -52.53 -5.12
N ASN A 191 34.68 -51.35 -5.56
CA ASN A 191 35.06 -50.04 -4.99
C ASN A 191 36.60 -49.87 -4.90
N PHE A 192 37.29 -50.20 -5.99
CA PHE A 192 38.76 -50.13 -6.10
C PHE A 192 39.56 -51.03 -5.15
N GLN A 193 38.93 -51.93 -4.38
CA GLN A 193 39.64 -52.88 -3.52
C GLN A 193 40.37 -53.96 -4.33
N ASP A 194 39.83 -54.33 -5.48
CA ASP A 194 40.39 -55.34 -6.39
C ASP A 194 41.19 -54.68 -7.54
N SER A 195 42.43 -54.30 -7.27
CA SER A 195 43.35 -53.66 -8.22
C SER A 195 43.53 -54.44 -9.54
N ASN A 196 43.59 -55.77 -9.47
CA ASN A 196 43.76 -56.63 -10.64
C ASN A 196 42.56 -56.52 -11.58
N ILE A 197 41.34 -56.61 -11.04
CA ILE A 197 40.10 -56.56 -11.83
C ILE A 197 39.94 -55.19 -12.48
N PHE A 198 40.30 -54.11 -11.78
CA PHE A 198 40.27 -52.75 -12.33
C PHE A 198 41.14 -52.62 -13.58
N LEU A 199 42.41 -53.05 -13.52
CA LEU A 199 43.32 -52.94 -14.66
C LEU A 199 43.01 -53.93 -15.80
N GLU A 200 42.56 -55.14 -15.47
CA GLU A 200 42.16 -56.15 -16.48
C GLU A 200 40.89 -55.75 -17.23
N SER A 201 39.96 -55.08 -16.55
CA SER A 201 38.72 -54.56 -17.15
C SER A 201 38.91 -53.26 -17.93
N GLY A 202 40.16 -52.83 -18.15
CA GLY A 202 40.50 -51.67 -18.98
C GLY A 202 40.54 -50.34 -18.23
N GLY A 203 40.71 -50.35 -16.91
CA GLY A 203 40.76 -49.14 -16.07
C GLY A 203 41.80 -48.13 -16.53
N GLN A 204 41.46 -46.86 -16.33
CA GLN A 204 42.19 -45.72 -16.86
C GLN A 204 42.96 -45.00 -15.76
N LYS A 205 44.16 -44.49 -16.09
CA LYS A 205 44.95 -43.67 -15.17
C LYS A 205 44.39 -42.24 -15.11
N GLY A 206 44.54 -41.56 -13.98
CA GLY A 206 44.03 -40.22 -13.70
C GLY A 206 42.78 -40.25 -12.81
N PRO A 207 42.08 -39.10 -12.68
CA PRO A 207 40.90 -39.01 -11.82
C PRO A 207 39.76 -39.90 -12.31
N GLN A 208 39.08 -40.58 -11.41
CA GLN A 208 37.99 -41.51 -11.73
C GLN A 208 36.63 -40.84 -11.59
N ILE A 209 35.65 -41.34 -12.35
CA ILE A 209 34.26 -40.90 -12.23
C ILE A 209 33.58 -41.41 -10.96
N ASP A 210 33.95 -42.63 -10.54
CA ASP A 210 33.39 -43.27 -9.37
C ASP A 210 33.96 -42.67 -8.09
N ILE A 211 33.09 -42.59 -7.08
CA ILE A 211 33.42 -42.12 -5.75
C ILE A 211 33.27 -43.26 -4.74
N LEU A 212 34.01 -43.16 -3.65
CA LEU A 212 33.86 -44.03 -2.51
C LEU A 212 32.86 -43.42 -1.54
N LEU A 213 31.82 -44.17 -1.21
CA LEU A 213 30.80 -43.80 -0.22
C LEU A 213 31.34 -43.96 1.21
N PRO A 214 30.67 -43.44 2.25
CA PRO A 214 31.08 -43.65 3.65
C PRO A 214 31.29 -45.14 3.98
N GLY A 215 32.44 -45.45 4.56
CA GLY A 215 32.85 -46.83 4.78
C GLY A 215 34.36 -47.00 4.94
N THR A 216 34.77 -48.24 5.18
CA THR A 216 36.17 -48.62 5.38
C THR A 216 36.62 -49.53 4.24
N TYR A 217 37.62 -49.10 3.47
CA TYR A 217 38.04 -49.75 2.22
C TYR A 217 39.51 -50.12 2.27
N ARG A 218 39.80 -51.39 1.93
CA ARG A 218 41.17 -51.90 1.83
C ARG A 218 41.67 -51.69 0.40
N ILE A 219 42.16 -50.49 0.12
CA ILE A 219 42.58 -50.08 -1.22
C ILE A 219 44.10 -49.92 -1.26
N ASN A 220 44.75 -50.35 -2.34
CA ASN A 220 46.16 -50.10 -2.56
C ASN A 220 46.41 -48.59 -2.75
N THR A 221 46.83 -47.90 -1.70
CA THR A 221 47.00 -46.43 -1.70
C THR A 221 48.15 -45.94 -2.57
N LYS A 222 49.05 -46.81 -3.03
CA LYS A 222 50.04 -46.45 -4.05
C LYS A 222 49.43 -46.42 -5.45
N LEU A 223 48.47 -47.31 -5.73
CA LEU A 223 47.80 -47.39 -7.03
C LEU A 223 46.67 -46.36 -7.13
N PHE A 224 45.90 -46.21 -6.06
CA PHE A 224 44.77 -45.30 -5.98
C PHE A 224 45.02 -44.26 -4.90
N GLU A 225 45.27 -43.03 -5.33
CA GLU A 225 45.33 -41.88 -4.45
C GLU A 225 43.89 -41.45 -4.12
N ILE A 226 43.57 -41.39 -2.83
CA ILE A 226 42.20 -41.11 -2.36
C ILE A 226 42.21 -39.81 -1.58
N THR A 227 41.45 -38.84 -2.08
CA THR A 227 41.23 -37.57 -1.40
C THR A 227 39.84 -37.58 -0.77
N VAL A 228 39.78 -37.49 0.55
CA VAL A 228 38.50 -37.39 1.28
C VAL A 228 38.00 -35.95 1.19
N MET A 229 36.78 -35.77 0.70
CA MET A 229 36.10 -34.49 0.57
C MET A 229 34.75 -34.55 1.29
N ASN A 230 34.20 -33.40 1.66
CA ASN A 230 32.87 -33.35 2.27
C ASN A 230 31.79 -33.59 1.21
N ALA A 231 30.70 -34.25 1.61
CA ALA A 231 29.52 -34.39 0.77
C ALA A 231 28.84 -33.03 0.55
N THR A 232 28.16 -32.89 -0.58
CA THR A 232 27.44 -31.66 -0.92
C THR A 232 26.16 -31.58 -0.09
N VAL A 233 26.05 -30.55 0.75
CA VAL A 233 24.88 -30.32 1.58
C VAL A 233 24.16 -29.07 1.07
N ILE A 234 22.90 -29.24 0.67
CA ILE A 234 22.01 -28.15 0.27
C ILE A 234 21.13 -27.80 1.48
N PRO A 235 21.28 -26.61 2.09
CA PRO A 235 20.49 -26.22 3.24
C PRO A 235 19.04 -25.92 2.85
N VAL A 236 18.18 -25.80 3.85
CA VAL A 236 16.77 -25.46 3.66
C VAL A 236 16.66 -24.02 3.12
N LYS A 237 15.68 -23.77 2.24
CA LYS A 237 15.47 -22.49 1.52
C LYS A 237 16.59 -22.12 0.53
N GLU A 238 17.42 -23.08 0.15
CA GLU A 238 18.37 -22.93 -0.96
C GLU A 238 18.15 -24.04 -2.00
N VAL A 239 18.67 -23.81 -3.20
CA VAL A 239 18.77 -24.77 -4.30
C VAL A 239 20.23 -24.95 -4.67
N GLY A 240 20.64 -26.17 -5.00
CA GLY A 240 21.97 -26.45 -5.55
C GLY A 240 21.94 -26.41 -7.07
N LEU A 241 22.51 -25.37 -7.67
CA LEU A 241 22.70 -25.26 -9.12
C LEU A 241 23.93 -26.07 -9.53
N VAL A 242 23.75 -27.00 -10.47
CA VAL A 242 24.80 -27.94 -10.87
C VAL A 242 25.43 -27.52 -12.19
N THR A 243 26.76 -27.55 -12.27
CA THR A 243 27.53 -27.33 -13.49
C THR A 243 28.41 -28.55 -13.77
N ALA A 244 28.20 -29.23 -14.89
CA ALA A 244 28.99 -30.39 -15.29
C ALA A 244 30.31 -29.96 -15.96
N LYS A 245 31.43 -30.53 -15.52
CA LYS A 245 32.78 -30.25 -16.06
C LYS A 245 33.13 -31.15 -17.25
N ASP A 246 32.62 -32.38 -17.26
CA ASP A 246 32.76 -33.35 -18.35
C ASP A 246 31.37 -33.71 -18.92
N GLY A 247 31.33 -34.16 -20.17
CA GLY A 247 30.09 -34.37 -20.92
C GLY A 247 30.26 -34.06 -22.40
N ASP A 248 29.19 -34.29 -23.15
CA ASP A 248 29.10 -33.84 -24.53
C ASP A 248 29.11 -32.30 -24.59
N ALA A 249 29.58 -31.72 -25.68
CA ALA A 249 29.65 -30.26 -25.80
C ALA A 249 28.24 -29.65 -25.81
N LEU A 250 28.04 -28.57 -25.04
CA LEU A 250 26.83 -27.76 -25.10
C LEU A 250 26.70 -27.15 -26.50
N PRO A 251 25.52 -27.22 -27.15
CA PRO A 251 25.29 -26.59 -28.44
C PRO A 251 25.42 -25.07 -28.32
N SER A 252 25.97 -24.42 -29.34
CA SER A 252 26.28 -22.98 -29.31
C SER A 252 25.06 -22.06 -29.20
N SER A 253 23.85 -22.58 -29.46
CA SER A 253 22.59 -21.85 -29.34
C SER A 253 22.02 -21.83 -27.93
N GLU A 254 22.52 -22.69 -27.03
CA GLU A 254 21.99 -22.87 -25.68
C GLU A 254 23.02 -22.47 -24.63
N TYR A 255 22.52 -21.94 -23.51
CA TYR A 255 23.34 -21.59 -22.34
C TYR A 255 23.31 -22.66 -21.24
N ILE A 256 22.31 -23.53 -21.26
CA ILE A 256 22.02 -24.53 -20.21
C ILE A 256 21.83 -25.88 -20.88
N ALA A 257 22.45 -26.90 -20.29
CA ALA A 257 22.35 -28.27 -20.75
C ALA A 257 20.96 -28.84 -20.57
N LYS A 258 20.57 -29.74 -21.48
CA LYS A 258 19.32 -30.49 -21.39
C LYS A 258 19.24 -31.30 -20.09
N SER A 259 18.02 -31.45 -19.56
CA SER A 259 17.76 -32.38 -18.46
C SER A 259 18.00 -33.82 -18.93
N VAL A 260 18.59 -34.63 -18.04
CA VAL A 260 18.87 -36.04 -18.27
C VAL A 260 18.28 -36.84 -17.12
N SER A 261 17.55 -37.91 -17.41
CA SER A 261 16.96 -38.76 -16.35
C SER A 261 17.87 -39.94 -15.99
N GLY A 262 17.74 -40.45 -14.76
CA GLY A 262 18.30 -41.75 -14.34
C GLY A 262 19.58 -41.71 -13.51
N HIS A 263 20.22 -40.55 -13.35
CA HIS A 263 21.50 -40.37 -12.66
C HIS A 263 21.39 -40.04 -11.15
N GLN A 264 20.24 -40.32 -10.53
CA GLN A 264 19.98 -40.13 -9.09
C GLN A 264 20.49 -38.78 -8.52
N ASP A 265 20.04 -37.66 -9.10
CA ASP A 265 20.44 -36.31 -8.67
C ASP A 265 21.97 -36.07 -8.72
N PHE A 266 22.62 -36.52 -9.79
CA PHE A 266 24.04 -36.34 -10.10
C PHE A 266 25.00 -37.13 -9.21
N GLN A 267 24.48 -38.06 -8.42
CA GLN A 267 25.29 -38.99 -7.62
C GLN A 267 25.92 -40.09 -8.48
N ASP A 268 25.27 -40.47 -9.59
CA ASP A 268 25.83 -41.40 -10.57
C ASP A 268 26.27 -40.64 -11.84
N GLY A 269 27.54 -40.23 -11.86
CA GLY A 269 28.15 -39.57 -13.01
C GLY A 269 28.28 -40.48 -14.24
N ALA A 270 28.36 -41.80 -14.05
CA ALA A 270 28.55 -42.75 -15.13
C ALA A 270 27.27 -42.86 -15.98
N THR A 271 26.12 -43.03 -15.34
CA THR A 271 24.85 -43.05 -16.05
C THR A 271 24.46 -41.67 -16.59
N PHE A 272 24.87 -40.55 -15.94
CA PHE A 272 24.75 -39.21 -16.52
C PHE A 272 25.46 -39.09 -17.88
N LEU A 273 26.72 -39.55 -17.96
CA LEU A 273 27.48 -39.53 -19.22
C LEU A 273 26.91 -40.52 -20.25
N ALA A 274 26.49 -41.71 -19.81
CA ALA A 274 25.93 -42.73 -20.70
C ALA A 274 24.62 -42.27 -21.37
N ASN A 275 23.82 -41.48 -20.67
CA ASN A 275 22.57 -40.91 -21.19
C ASN A 275 22.78 -39.63 -22.03
N GLY A 276 24.02 -39.30 -22.38
CA GLY A 276 24.36 -38.14 -23.22
C GLY A 276 24.29 -36.81 -22.47
N GLY A 277 24.72 -36.81 -21.20
CA GLY A 277 24.89 -35.60 -20.39
C GLY A 277 25.87 -34.62 -21.03
N GLN A 278 25.52 -33.33 -21.00
CA GLN A 278 26.29 -32.25 -21.62
C GLN A 278 27.09 -31.50 -20.56
N ARG A 279 28.28 -31.01 -20.92
CA ARG A 279 29.08 -30.13 -20.05
C ARG A 279 28.50 -28.71 -20.00
N GLY A 280 28.67 -28.01 -18.88
CA GLY A 280 28.15 -26.67 -18.63
C GLY A 280 27.06 -26.63 -17.55
N PRO A 281 26.40 -25.47 -17.35
CA PRO A 281 25.30 -25.34 -16.38
C PRO A 281 24.16 -26.29 -16.72
N GLN A 282 23.64 -27.01 -15.74
CA GLN A 282 22.56 -27.98 -15.92
C GLN A 282 21.19 -27.33 -15.68
N LEU A 283 20.17 -27.84 -16.37
CA LEU A 283 18.79 -27.44 -16.13
C LEU A 283 18.29 -27.99 -14.77
N ASP A 284 18.60 -29.25 -14.51
CA ASP A 284 18.24 -29.92 -13.25
C ASP A 284 19.07 -29.35 -12.09
N PHE A 285 18.44 -29.26 -10.93
CA PHE A 285 19.03 -28.68 -9.72
C PHE A 285 18.75 -29.59 -8.52
N LEU A 286 19.55 -29.41 -7.48
CA LEU A 286 19.45 -30.18 -6.23
C LEU A 286 18.50 -29.50 -5.26
N LYS A 287 17.59 -30.29 -4.70
CA LYS A 287 16.71 -29.87 -3.59
C LYS A 287 17.46 -29.92 -2.26
N PRO A 288 16.95 -29.32 -1.18
CA PRO A 288 17.56 -29.43 0.15
C PRO A 288 17.80 -30.90 0.55
N GLY A 289 19.02 -31.20 0.98
CA GLY A 289 19.46 -32.57 1.25
C GLY A 289 20.98 -32.74 1.22
N THR A 290 21.44 -33.94 1.54
CA THR A 290 22.86 -34.34 1.44
C THR A 290 23.03 -35.24 0.24
N TYR A 291 23.97 -34.92 -0.64
CA TYR A 291 24.26 -35.66 -1.86
C TYR A 291 25.75 -36.03 -1.93
N TYR A 292 26.02 -37.28 -2.31
CA TYR A 292 27.38 -37.76 -2.55
C TYR A 292 27.73 -37.54 -4.02
N ILE A 293 28.14 -36.32 -4.36
CA ILE A 293 28.42 -35.90 -5.74
C ILE A 293 29.93 -35.79 -5.93
N ASN A 294 30.45 -36.28 -7.06
CA ASN A 294 31.86 -36.14 -7.40
C ASN A 294 32.20 -34.68 -7.79
N PRO A 295 32.98 -33.92 -7.00
CA PRO A 295 33.27 -32.52 -7.26
C PRO A 295 34.22 -32.29 -8.46
N LEU A 296 34.91 -33.36 -8.90
CA LEU A 296 35.69 -33.33 -10.14
C LEU A 296 34.81 -33.41 -11.38
N MET A 297 33.60 -33.99 -11.25
CA MET A 297 32.63 -34.11 -12.32
C MET A 297 31.65 -32.94 -12.33
N PHE A 298 31.09 -32.60 -11.17
CA PHE A 298 30.04 -31.61 -11.02
C PHE A 298 30.47 -30.55 -10.02
N ASP A 299 30.28 -29.29 -10.38
CA ASP A 299 30.37 -28.15 -9.46
C ASP A 299 28.97 -27.78 -8.99
N VAL A 300 28.79 -27.55 -7.69
CA VAL A 300 27.49 -27.22 -7.12
C VAL A 300 27.57 -25.86 -6.43
N SER A 301 26.85 -24.89 -6.97
CA SER A 301 26.70 -23.56 -6.38
C SER A 301 25.33 -23.42 -5.70
N LEU A 302 25.30 -22.71 -4.57
CA LEU A 302 24.07 -22.49 -3.81
C LEU A 302 23.39 -21.21 -4.27
N ASP A 303 22.08 -21.26 -4.51
CA ASP A 303 21.26 -20.09 -4.77
C ASP A 303 20.00 -20.10 -3.87
N LYS A 304 19.49 -18.91 -3.55
CA LYS A 304 18.31 -18.76 -2.69
C LYS A 304 17.05 -19.17 -3.44
N VAL A 305 16.12 -19.83 -2.76
CA VAL A 305 14.79 -20.11 -3.31
C VAL A 305 14.04 -18.83 -3.67
N LEU A 306 13.17 -18.93 -4.68
CA LEU A 306 12.25 -17.85 -5.00
C LEU A 306 11.16 -17.82 -3.93
N THR A 307 11.04 -16.70 -3.23
CA THR A 307 9.94 -16.45 -2.28
C THR A 307 9.06 -15.36 -2.86
N VAL A 308 7.79 -15.66 -3.05
CA VAL A 308 6.77 -14.72 -3.51
C VAL A 308 5.86 -14.42 -2.33
N GLU A 309 5.80 -13.15 -1.92
CA GLU A 309 5.01 -12.75 -0.76
C GLU A 309 3.52 -12.64 -1.09
N ARG A 310 2.69 -12.60 -0.05
CA ARG A 310 1.25 -12.37 -0.22
C ARG A 310 1.01 -10.99 -0.83
N GLY A 311 0.22 -10.95 -1.90
CA GLY A 311 -0.04 -9.71 -2.64
C GLY A 311 0.93 -9.46 -3.78
N GLU A 312 1.84 -10.40 -4.05
CA GLU A 312 2.76 -10.38 -5.17
C GLU A 312 2.56 -11.63 -6.05
N VAL A 313 2.97 -11.53 -7.31
CA VAL A 313 3.07 -12.65 -8.25
C VAL A 313 4.43 -12.60 -8.94
N ALA A 314 5.01 -13.76 -9.24
CA ALA A 314 6.24 -13.82 -10.02
C ALA A 314 5.94 -14.18 -11.47
N VAL A 315 6.27 -13.27 -12.37
CA VAL A 315 6.30 -13.50 -13.82
C VAL A 315 7.64 -14.15 -14.16
N ILE A 316 7.63 -15.30 -14.81
CA ILE A 316 8.84 -16.05 -15.14
C ILE A 316 9.25 -15.78 -16.58
N VAL A 317 10.51 -15.45 -16.81
CA VAL A 317 11.12 -15.42 -18.14
C VAL A 317 11.96 -16.67 -18.30
N SER A 318 11.62 -17.53 -19.25
CA SER A 318 12.38 -18.74 -19.56
C SER A 318 13.40 -18.48 -20.65
N THR A 319 14.66 -18.80 -20.37
CA THR A 319 15.77 -18.76 -21.34
C THR A 319 15.84 -20.06 -22.16
N ILE A 320 15.18 -21.12 -21.69
CA ILE A 320 15.16 -22.44 -22.31
C ILE A 320 13.81 -22.72 -22.99
N GLY A 321 13.74 -23.79 -23.77
CA GLY A 321 12.52 -24.21 -24.46
C GLY A 321 12.57 -24.02 -25.96
N LYS A 322 11.47 -24.36 -26.63
CA LYS A 322 11.34 -24.19 -28.08
C LYS A 322 11.32 -22.71 -28.46
N ASP A 323 11.61 -22.43 -29.74
CA ASP A 323 11.54 -21.07 -30.24
C ASP A 323 10.09 -20.54 -30.15
N PRO A 324 9.86 -19.31 -29.65
CA PRO A 324 8.52 -18.72 -29.54
C PRO A 324 7.75 -18.70 -30.87
N SER A 325 8.43 -18.71 -32.01
CA SER A 325 7.77 -18.75 -33.33
C SER A 325 6.99 -20.04 -33.61
N GLU A 326 7.30 -21.14 -32.91
CA GLU A 326 6.62 -22.43 -33.04
C GLU A 326 5.37 -22.55 -32.16
N ASP A 327 5.11 -21.59 -31.28
CA ASP A 327 3.96 -21.62 -30.39
C ASP A 327 2.65 -21.44 -31.19
N THR A 328 1.85 -22.51 -31.26
CA THR A 328 0.54 -22.52 -31.94
C THR A 328 -0.46 -21.53 -31.32
N ASP A 329 -0.35 -21.24 -30.02
CA ASP A 329 -1.24 -20.29 -29.35
C ASP A 329 -0.89 -18.83 -29.70
N LEU A 330 0.32 -18.60 -30.21
CA LEU A 330 0.78 -17.32 -30.77
C LEU A 330 0.48 -17.16 -32.26
N GLN A 331 0.00 -18.22 -32.93
CA GLN A 331 -0.39 -18.10 -34.33
C GLN A 331 -1.64 -17.22 -34.43
N PRO A 332 -1.61 -16.15 -35.24
CA PRO A 332 -2.70 -15.18 -35.28
C PRO A 332 -3.94 -15.84 -35.90
N SER A 333 -4.83 -16.33 -35.06
CA SER A 333 -6.16 -16.80 -35.49
C SER A 333 -7.04 -15.64 -35.97
N ASN A 334 -6.67 -14.38 -35.70
CA ASN A 334 -7.40 -13.19 -36.12
C ASN A 334 -6.48 -12.03 -36.57
N GLU A 335 -6.76 -11.47 -37.75
CA GLU A 335 -6.09 -10.28 -38.36
C GLU A 335 -6.05 -9.03 -37.47
N LYS A 336 -6.76 -9.00 -36.33
CA LYS A 336 -6.77 -7.88 -35.38
C LYS A 336 -5.50 -7.79 -34.51
N SER A 337 -4.81 -8.91 -34.24
CA SER A 337 -3.62 -8.94 -33.36
C SER A 337 -2.36 -8.34 -34.03
N LEU A 338 -2.35 -8.24 -35.37
CA LEU A 338 -1.26 -7.60 -36.14
C LEU A 338 -1.24 -6.06 -36.07
N LYS A 339 -2.35 -5.41 -35.64
CA LYS A 339 -2.45 -3.94 -35.62
C LYS A 339 -1.86 -3.28 -34.36
N ASP A 340 -1.70 -4.03 -33.27
CA ASP A 340 -1.21 -3.48 -31.98
C ASP A 340 0.29 -3.73 -31.72
N GLY A 341 1.01 -4.33 -32.67
CA GLY A 341 2.47 -4.42 -32.68
C GLY A 341 3.16 -5.22 -31.56
N ILE A 342 2.44 -5.67 -30.52
CA ILE A 342 3.07 -6.16 -29.28
C ILE A 342 2.22 -7.24 -28.60
N GLU A 343 2.26 -8.48 -29.10
CA GLU A 343 1.74 -9.66 -28.36
C GLU A 343 2.62 -10.93 -28.52
N ARG A 344 3.82 -10.81 -29.12
CA ARG A 344 4.63 -11.98 -29.52
C ARG A 344 5.58 -12.55 -28.47
N TYR A 345 5.65 -11.95 -27.28
CA TYR A 345 6.66 -12.28 -26.27
C TYR A 345 6.14 -13.05 -25.06
N VAL A 346 4.81 -13.14 -24.89
CA VAL A 346 4.17 -13.91 -23.82
C VAL A 346 3.80 -15.29 -24.36
N VAL A 347 4.54 -16.31 -23.94
CA VAL A 347 4.51 -17.65 -24.50
C VAL A 347 3.85 -18.64 -23.55
N SER A 348 3.36 -19.75 -24.11
CA SER A 348 2.90 -20.90 -23.31
C SER A 348 4.07 -21.64 -22.65
N THR A 349 3.76 -22.54 -21.71
CA THR A 349 4.78 -23.26 -20.96
C THR A 349 5.61 -24.17 -21.86
N GLY A 350 6.94 -24.11 -21.73
CA GLY A 350 7.89 -24.90 -22.53
C GLY A 350 8.49 -24.19 -23.74
N TYR A 351 8.09 -22.94 -24.01
CA TYR A 351 8.72 -22.06 -24.99
C TYR A 351 9.63 -21.05 -24.30
N ARG A 352 10.67 -20.61 -25.03
CA ARG A 352 11.57 -19.55 -24.59
C ARG A 352 10.85 -18.20 -24.65
N GLY A 353 10.90 -17.43 -23.56
CA GLY A 353 10.23 -16.14 -23.45
C GLY A 353 9.51 -15.94 -22.12
N ILE A 354 8.69 -14.90 -22.05
CA ILE A 354 7.92 -14.54 -20.86
C ILE A 354 6.76 -15.53 -20.73
N GLN A 355 6.70 -16.28 -19.65
CA GLN A 355 5.66 -17.28 -19.44
C GLN A 355 4.32 -16.62 -19.15
N ARG A 356 3.25 -17.12 -19.79
CA ARG A 356 1.87 -16.67 -19.54
C ARG A 356 1.40 -17.01 -18.12
N GLU A 357 1.81 -18.16 -17.61
CA GLU A 357 1.49 -18.59 -16.25
C GLU A 357 2.40 -17.90 -15.24
N VAL A 358 1.79 -17.30 -14.21
CA VAL A 358 2.50 -16.64 -13.11
C VAL A 358 2.53 -17.53 -11.88
N LEU A 359 3.60 -17.43 -11.09
CA LEU A 359 3.69 -18.10 -9.80
C LEU A 359 3.01 -17.24 -8.73
N GLY A 360 2.03 -17.81 -8.04
CA GLY A 360 1.35 -17.19 -6.91
C GLY A 360 2.22 -17.14 -5.64
N PRO A 361 1.70 -16.62 -4.51
CA PRO A 361 2.44 -16.52 -3.26
C PRO A 361 2.87 -17.90 -2.75
N GLY A 362 4.14 -18.03 -2.37
CA GLY A 362 4.74 -19.30 -1.97
C GLY A 362 6.26 -19.31 -2.10
N THR A 363 6.87 -20.44 -1.73
CA THR A 363 8.30 -20.69 -1.89
C THR A 363 8.51 -21.74 -2.98
N TYR A 364 9.28 -21.38 -4.00
CA TYR A 364 9.53 -22.22 -5.17
C TYR A 364 11.02 -22.51 -5.32
N TYR A 365 11.35 -23.79 -5.51
CA TYR A 365 12.68 -24.20 -5.94
C TYR A 365 12.77 -23.99 -7.45
N LEU A 366 13.59 -23.02 -7.86
CA LEU A 366 13.70 -22.59 -9.24
C LEU A 366 15.18 -22.44 -9.61
N ASN A 367 15.56 -22.98 -10.76
CA ASN A 367 16.87 -22.72 -11.34
C ASN A 367 16.87 -21.32 -11.97
N LYS A 368 17.47 -20.33 -11.28
CA LYS A 368 17.49 -18.93 -11.74
C LYS A 368 18.34 -18.69 -12.99
N LEU A 369 19.20 -19.64 -13.37
CA LEU A 369 19.93 -19.55 -14.64
C LEU A 369 18.98 -19.79 -15.82
N ALA A 370 18.05 -20.74 -15.66
CA ALA A 370 17.07 -21.10 -16.70
C ALA A 370 15.83 -20.19 -16.70
N PHE A 371 15.44 -19.73 -15.51
CA PHE A 371 14.20 -18.99 -15.30
C PHE A 371 14.47 -17.73 -14.50
N THR A 372 14.27 -16.56 -15.10
CA THR A 372 14.43 -15.27 -14.42
C THR A 372 13.08 -14.80 -13.89
N PRO A 373 12.87 -14.74 -12.55
CA PRO A 373 11.62 -14.26 -11.98
C PRO A 373 11.59 -12.73 -11.85
N HIS A 374 10.48 -12.12 -12.26
CA HIS A 374 10.13 -10.73 -11.96
C HIS A 374 8.95 -10.69 -11.00
N ILE A 375 9.18 -10.19 -9.79
CA ILE A 375 8.16 -10.07 -8.75
C ILE A 375 7.36 -8.79 -8.99
N ILE A 376 6.06 -8.94 -9.23
CA ILE A 376 5.12 -7.86 -9.51
C ILE A 376 4.09 -7.76 -8.36
N PRO A 377 3.92 -6.58 -7.74
CA PRO A 377 2.87 -6.38 -6.75
C PRO A 377 1.50 -6.38 -7.44
N THR A 378 0.56 -7.15 -6.88
CA THR A 378 -0.85 -7.19 -7.31
C THR A 378 -1.77 -6.37 -6.41
N THR A 379 -1.25 -5.94 -5.24
CA THR A 379 -1.91 -4.98 -4.37
C THR A 379 -1.89 -3.58 -4.98
N ASN A 380 -2.74 -2.70 -4.44
CA ASN A 380 -2.74 -1.30 -4.83
C ASN A 380 -1.40 -0.64 -4.51
N ILE A 381 -0.73 -0.15 -5.56
CA ILE A 381 0.50 0.63 -5.50
C ILE A 381 0.10 2.10 -5.51
N THR A 382 0.66 2.88 -4.60
CA THR A 382 0.42 4.32 -4.51
C THR A 382 1.68 5.08 -4.88
N ILE A 383 1.56 6.00 -5.83
CA ILE A 383 2.64 6.87 -6.30
C ILE A 383 2.27 8.31 -5.96
N ASP A 384 3.16 9.01 -5.28
CA ASP A 384 2.90 10.35 -4.74
C ASP A 384 3.78 11.40 -5.44
N TRP A 385 3.19 12.42 -6.04
CA TRP A 385 3.84 13.65 -6.48
C TRP A 385 3.61 14.71 -5.42
N ALA A 386 4.40 14.69 -4.35
CA ALA A 386 4.28 15.62 -3.24
C ALA A 386 5.67 16.11 -2.86
N MET A 387 5.74 17.27 -2.19
CA MET A 387 7.00 17.62 -1.56
C MET A 387 7.37 16.46 -0.64
N PRO A 388 8.59 15.90 -0.72
CA PRO A 388 8.99 14.86 0.19
C PRO A 388 8.75 15.42 1.59
N LYS A 389 7.82 14.80 2.32
CA LYS A 389 7.66 15.12 3.74
C LYS A 389 9.05 14.88 4.29
N TRP A 390 9.71 15.94 4.77
CA TRP A 390 10.99 15.83 5.43
C TRP A 390 10.86 14.67 6.42
N SER A 391 11.40 13.51 6.05
CA SER A 391 11.48 12.41 6.99
C SER A 391 12.40 12.96 8.04
N ALA A 392 11.88 13.15 9.24
CA ALA A 392 12.65 13.53 10.41
C ALA A 392 13.59 12.37 10.80
N ASN A 393 14.48 11.99 9.88
CA ASN A 393 15.44 10.92 10.05
C ASN A 393 16.72 11.20 9.27
N LYS A 394 17.38 12.29 9.68
CA LYS A 394 18.81 12.38 10.04
C LYS A 394 19.13 13.84 10.30
N TYR A 395 18.88 14.30 11.53
CA TYR A 395 19.72 15.34 12.09
C TYR A 395 21.07 14.67 12.35
N THR A 396 21.97 14.65 11.36
CA THR A 396 23.39 14.41 11.64
C THR A 396 23.89 15.64 12.37
N PRO A 397 24.30 15.55 13.65
CA PRO A 397 25.01 16.64 14.30
C PRO A 397 26.23 16.95 13.43
N ALA A 398 26.47 18.23 13.17
CA ALA A 398 27.68 18.67 12.48
C ALA A 398 28.91 18.06 13.18
N GLY A 399 29.57 17.09 12.54
CA GLY A 399 30.74 16.40 13.09
C GLY A 399 30.75 14.86 13.01
N SER A 400 29.70 14.20 12.54
CA SER A 400 29.74 12.75 12.29
C SER A 400 30.15 12.46 10.84
N VAL A 401 31.27 11.75 10.67
CA VAL A 401 31.70 11.15 9.40
C VAL A 401 30.57 10.25 8.89
N PRO A 402 30.17 10.32 7.61
CA PRO A 402 29.11 9.47 7.10
C PRO A 402 29.60 8.03 7.09
N THR A 403 29.21 7.25 8.10
CA THR A 403 29.26 5.80 8.02
C THR A 403 28.30 5.38 6.91
N THR A 404 28.84 4.64 5.95
CA THR A 404 28.15 4.02 4.80
C THR A 404 26.72 3.63 5.16
N VAL A 405 25.77 4.41 4.67
CA VAL A 405 24.35 4.08 4.73
C VAL A 405 24.17 2.94 3.76
N GLU A 406 23.90 1.74 4.29
CA GLU A 406 23.45 0.61 3.49
C GLU A 406 22.32 1.08 2.57
N ALA A 407 22.43 0.74 1.29
CA ALA A 407 21.39 1.05 0.32
C ALA A 407 20.05 0.47 0.81
N PRO A 408 18.94 1.21 0.72
CA PRO A 408 17.64 0.66 1.10
C PRO A 408 17.36 -0.61 0.28
N ASP A 409 16.81 -1.64 0.95
CA ASP A 409 16.38 -2.87 0.30
C ASP A 409 15.46 -2.53 -0.89
N ALA A 410 15.72 -3.14 -2.05
CA ALA A 410 15.02 -2.84 -3.30
C ALA A 410 13.48 -3.02 -3.22
N SER A 411 12.98 -3.80 -2.25
CA SER A 411 11.55 -4.04 -2.03
C SER A 411 10.83 -2.89 -1.30
N GLU A 412 11.52 -2.12 -0.45
CA GLU A 412 10.93 -0.94 0.21
C GLU A 412 10.93 0.29 -0.70
N ALA A 413 11.93 0.42 -1.58
CA ALA A 413 12.04 1.52 -2.54
C ALA A 413 10.85 1.61 -3.52
N ILE A 414 10.13 0.49 -3.73
CA ILE A 414 8.99 0.41 -4.66
C ILE A 414 7.66 0.82 -3.99
N LYS A 415 7.53 0.70 -2.66
CA LYS A 415 6.22 0.81 -1.96
C LYS A 415 5.73 2.25 -1.75
N SER A 416 6.60 3.25 -1.83
CA SER A 416 6.19 4.67 -1.74
C SER A 416 7.14 5.56 -2.52
N ARG A 417 7.10 5.45 -3.84
CA ARG A 417 7.92 6.31 -4.70
C ARG A 417 7.31 7.70 -4.71
N THR A 418 8.09 8.69 -4.25
CA THR A 418 7.67 10.09 -4.18
C THR A 418 8.39 10.90 -5.26
N PHE A 419 7.65 11.64 -6.06
CA PHE A 419 8.13 12.59 -7.05
C PHE A 419 7.90 14.02 -6.57
N ASN A 420 8.63 14.97 -7.16
CA ASN A 420 8.38 16.39 -6.89
C ASN A 420 6.96 16.78 -7.33
N PRO A 421 6.33 17.77 -6.68
CA PRO A 421 5.06 18.32 -7.14
C PRO A 421 5.13 18.78 -8.59
N LEU A 422 4.02 18.64 -9.30
CA LEU A 422 3.92 19.04 -10.70
C LEU A 422 3.83 20.56 -10.79
N ASN A 423 4.79 21.19 -11.44
CA ASN A 423 4.77 22.62 -11.72
C ASN A 423 4.13 22.86 -13.09
N ILE A 424 2.94 23.44 -13.09
CA ILE A 424 2.10 23.65 -14.28
C ILE A 424 1.75 25.13 -14.42
N VAL A 425 1.47 25.55 -15.66
CA VAL A 425 1.07 26.93 -15.98
C VAL A 425 -0.39 26.92 -16.42
N SER A 426 -1.19 27.80 -15.84
CA SER A 426 -2.60 27.94 -16.20
C SER A 426 -2.80 28.70 -17.51
N LYS A 427 -4.02 28.68 -18.06
CA LYS A 427 -4.39 29.44 -19.27
C LYS A 427 -4.11 30.95 -19.17
N ASP A 428 -4.26 31.52 -17.97
CA ASP A 428 -4.01 32.93 -17.64
C ASP A 428 -2.54 33.24 -17.29
N GLY A 429 -1.64 32.25 -17.45
CA GLY A 429 -0.19 32.43 -17.34
C GLY A 429 0.35 32.41 -15.91
N PHE A 430 -0.41 31.89 -14.95
CA PHE A 430 0.05 31.73 -13.57
C PHE A 430 0.68 30.36 -13.36
N GLU A 431 1.85 30.34 -12.73
CA GLU A 431 2.50 29.11 -12.27
C GLU A 431 1.81 28.60 -11.00
N MET A 432 1.46 27.32 -10.97
CA MET A 432 0.89 26.65 -9.80
C MET A 432 1.51 25.27 -9.62
N SER A 433 1.65 24.84 -8.36
CA SER A 433 2.16 23.50 -8.03
C SER A 433 1.01 22.61 -7.59
N VAL A 434 0.86 21.45 -8.22
CA VAL A 434 -0.18 20.47 -7.89
C VAL A 434 0.45 19.21 -7.32
N GLU A 435 -0.03 18.82 -6.15
CA GLU A 435 0.32 17.56 -5.51
C GLU A 435 -0.69 16.50 -5.92
N VAL A 436 -0.21 15.38 -6.47
CA VAL A 436 -1.05 14.31 -7.05
C VAL A 436 -0.70 12.98 -6.40
N LYS A 437 -1.69 12.11 -6.22
CA LYS A 437 -1.52 10.73 -5.79
C LYS A 437 -2.21 9.83 -6.81
N VAL A 438 -1.48 8.85 -7.34
CA VAL A 438 -2.02 7.87 -8.28
C VAL A 438 -2.02 6.51 -7.61
N ILE A 439 -3.18 5.86 -7.64
CA ILE A 439 -3.36 4.51 -7.12
C ILE A 439 -3.61 3.60 -8.31
N LEU A 440 -2.77 2.57 -8.45
CA LEU A 440 -2.86 1.60 -9.53
C LEU A 440 -2.73 0.18 -8.99
N ARG A 441 -3.17 -0.80 -9.78
CA ARG A 441 -2.95 -2.21 -9.50
C ARG A 441 -2.67 -2.97 -10.79
N VAL A 442 -1.92 -4.06 -10.67
CA VAL A 442 -1.68 -4.99 -11.78
C VAL A 442 -2.39 -6.30 -11.47
N LEU A 443 -3.28 -6.73 -12.37
CA LEU A 443 -3.96 -8.01 -12.22
C LEU A 443 -2.97 -9.16 -12.51
N PRO A 444 -3.04 -10.30 -11.77
CA PRO A 444 -2.14 -11.44 -11.98
C PRO A 444 -2.08 -11.92 -13.43
N GLU A 445 -3.24 -12.01 -14.10
CA GLU A 445 -3.37 -12.48 -15.48
C GLU A 445 -2.74 -11.51 -16.51
N GLN A 446 -2.64 -10.23 -16.14
CA GLN A 446 -2.11 -9.17 -16.98
C GLN A 446 -0.61 -8.90 -16.75
N ALA A 447 -0.07 -9.35 -15.62
CA ALA A 447 1.33 -9.10 -15.24
C ALA A 447 2.35 -9.56 -16.30
N PRO A 448 2.23 -10.73 -16.96
CA PRO A 448 3.14 -11.13 -18.03
C PRO A 448 3.16 -10.16 -19.21
N HIS A 449 1.99 -9.64 -19.59
CA HIS A 449 1.85 -8.70 -20.69
C HIS A 449 2.42 -7.33 -20.37
N MET A 450 2.31 -6.89 -19.10
CA MET A 450 2.96 -5.67 -18.62
C MET A 450 4.49 -5.80 -18.66
N VAL A 451 5.04 -6.93 -18.17
CA VAL A 451 6.49 -7.22 -18.22
C VAL A 451 6.98 -7.26 -19.67
N ALA A 452 6.21 -7.80 -20.60
CA ALA A 452 6.57 -7.83 -22.02
C ALA A 452 6.71 -6.46 -22.67
N ARG A 453 5.93 -5.46 -22.22
CA ARG A 453 5.96 -4.09 -22.78
C ARG A 453 7.02 -3.21 -22.15
N ILE A 454 7.19 -3.29 -20.84
CA ILE A 454 7.96 -2.30 -20.06
C ILE A 454 9.12 -2.93 -19.27
N GLY A 455 9.06 -4.24 -19.04
CA GLY A 455 10.01 -4.97 -18.21
C GLY A 455 9.62 -4.93 -16.74
N THR A 456 10.00 -3.87 -16.02
CA THR A 456 9.81 -3.79 -14.55
C THR A 456 8.81 -2.71 -14.13
N ILE A 457 8.27 -2.83 -12.92
CA ILE A 457 7.39 -1.81 -12.34
C ILE A 457 8.10 -0.46 -12.17
N SER A 458 9.42 -0.44 -11.93
CA SER A 458 10.18 0.81 -11.83
C SER A 458 10.16 1.58 -13.14
N ASN A 459 10.41 0.88 -14.24
CA ASN A 459 10.38 1.46 -15.59
C ASN A 459 8.97 1.96 -15.94
N LEU A 460 7.91 1.24 -15.53
CA LEU A 460 6.53 1.70 -15.72
C LEU A 460 6.31 3.05 -15.03
N VAL A 461 6.78 3.18 -13.79
CA VAL A 461 6.59 4.40 -13.01
C VAL A 461 7.38 5.57 -13.58
N GLU A 462 8.63 5.36 -13.97
CA GLU A 462 9.54 6.41 -14.45
C GLU A 462 9.29 6.82 -15.90
N ASP A 463 9.13 5.85 -16.80
CA ASP A 463 9.12 6.11 -18.25
C ASP A 463 7.71 6.30 -18.81
N VAL A 464 6.69 5.78 -18.13
CA VAL A 464 5.29 5.82 -18.61
C VAL A 464 4.41 6.68 -17.71
N ILE A 465 4.26 6.30 -16.44
CA ILE A 465 3.30 6.95 -15.53
C ILE A 465 3.70 8.40 -15.27
N HIS A 466 4.97 8.67 -14.95
CA HIS A 466 5.40 10.03 -14.66
C HIS A 466 5.20 10.99 -15.83
N PRO A 467 5.67 10.70 -17.07
CA PRO A 467 5.39 11.56 -18.23
C PRO A 467 3.90 11.69 -18.55
N LEU A 468 3.13 10.61 -18.41
CA LEU A 468 1.69 10.61 -18.67
C LEU A 468 0.94 11.56 -17.73
N ILE A 469 1.20 11.44 -16.42
CA ILE A 469 0.57 12.27 -15.40
C ILE A 469 1.00 13.74 -15.55
N ASP A 470 2.30 14.00 -15.76
CA ASP A 470 2.79 15.37 -16.02
C ASP A 470 2.12 15.98 -17.26
N SER A 471 2.02 15.23 -18.36
CA SER A 471 1.36 15.69 -19.59
C SER A 471 -0.13 15.94 -19.39
N SER A 472 -0.85 15.02 -18.72
CA SER A 472 -2.28 15.13 -18.46
C SER A 472 -2.61 16.40 -17.67
N PHE A 473 -1.91 16.62 -16.55
CA PHE A 473 -2.15 17.80 -15.71
C PHE A 473 -1.71 19.09 -16.40
N ARG A 474 -0.60 19.09 -17.15
CA ARG A 474 -0.16 20.25 -17.93
C ARG A 474 -1.17 20.64 -19.02
N ASN A 475 -1.74 19.66 -19.72
CA ASN A 475 -2.76 19.90 -20.75
C ASN A 475 -4.06 20.46 -20.15
N GLN A 476 -4.51 19.92 -19.02
CA GLN A 476 -5.67 20.42 -18.29
C GLN A 476 -5.46 21.85 -17.78
N ALA A 477 -4.30 22.12 -17.17
CA ALA A 477 -3.92 23.44 -16.69
C ALA A 477 -3.92 24.49 -17.81
N SER A 478 -3.44 24.11 -18.99
CA SER A 478 -3.38 25.01 -20.15
C SER A 478 -4.77 25.40 -20.67
N SER A 479 -5.80 24.59 -20.39
CA SER A 479 -7.17 24.82 -20.85
C SER A 479 -8.04 25.60 -19.85
N SER A 480 -7.69 25.53 -18.56
CA SER A 480 -8.48 26.11 -17.45
C SER A 480 -7.73 27.29 -16.80
N GLU A 481 -8.47 28.31 -16.36
CA GLU A 481 -7.89 29.40 -15.57
C GLU A 481 -7.50 28.87 -14.18
N ALA A 482 -6.43 29.42 -13.57
CA ALA A 482 -5.89 28.92 -12.30
C ALA A 482 -6.96 28.80 -11.19
N MET A 483 -7.91 29.74 -11.19
CA MET A 483 -8.99 29.79 -10.21
C MET A 483 -10.12 28.83 -10.48
N GLN A 484 -10.50 28.69 -11.75
CA GLN A 484 -11.50 27.70 -12.15
C GLN A 484 -10.99 26.29 -11.87
N PHE A 485 -9.70 26.04 -12.11
CA PHE A 485 -9.04 24.77 -11.84
C PHE A 485 -9.11 24.37 -10.35
N MET A 486 -9.00 25.34 -9.43
CA MET A 486 -9.16 25.07 -7.99
C MET A 486 -10.62 24.84 -7.58
N GLN A 487 -11.57 25.57 -8.17
CA GLN A 487 -13.00 25.43 -7.86
C GLN A 487 -13.56 24.11 -8.38
N ASP A 488 -13.22 23.75 -9.63
CA ASP A 488 -13.70 22.54 -10.31
C ASP A 488 -12.74 21.36 -10.14
N ARG A 489 -12.02 21.30 -9.02
CA ARG A 489 -11.04 20.24 -8.72
C ARG A 489 -11.59 18.82 -8.95
N TYR A 490 -12.86 18.61 -8.63
CA TYR A 490 -13.52 17.32 -8.83
C TYR A 490 -13.59 16.92 -10.31
N GLU A 491 -13.92 17.87 -11.19
CA GLU A 491 -14.00 17.62 -12.63
C GLU A 491 -12.62 17.42 -13.24
N GLU A 492 -11.64 18.23 -12.86
CA GLU A 492 -10.25 18.09 -13.34
C GLU A 492 -9.65 16.75 -12.89
N GLN A 493 -9.90 16.34 -11.65
CA GLN A 493 -9.50 15.02 -11.17
C GLN A 493 -10.13 13.90 -12.00
N ARG A 494 -11.44 13.97 -12.27
CA ARG A 494 -12.15 12.96 -13.07
C ARG A 494 -11.62 12.88 -14.51
N LYS A 495 -11.33 14.03 -15.14
CA LYS A 495 -10.71 14.07 -16.48
C LYS A 495 -9.34 13.40 -16.47
N ALA A 496 -8.52 13.66 -15.45
CA ALA A 496 -7.19 13.06 -15.32
C ALA A 496 -7.28 11.55 -15.10
N GLU A 497 -8.24 11.10 -14.30
CA GLU A 497 -8.49 9.68 -14.03
C GLU A 497 -8.90 8.93 -15.30
N VAL A 498 -9.87 9.45 -16.07
CA VAL A 498 -10.32 8.80 -17.33
C VAL A 498 -9.17 8.73 -18.34
N HIS A 499 -8.44 9.82 -18.54
CA HIS A 499 -7.33 9.85 -19.49
C HIS A 499 -6.20 8.90 -19.06
N SER A 500 -5.84 8.91 -17.77
CA SER A 500 -4.81 8.01 -17.24
C SER A 500 -5.24 6.54 -17.33
N ALA A 501 -6.52 6.24 -17.06
CA ALA A 501 -7.06 4.88 -17.18
C ALA A 501 -7.01 4.36 -18.62
N GLU A 502 -7.38 5.17 -19.61
CA GLU A 502 -7.34 4.80 -21.03
C GLU A 502 -5.91 4.53 -21.52
N GLU A 503 -4.95 5.36 -21.12
CA GLU A 503 -3.55 5.18 -21.50
C GLU A 503 -2.89 4.00 -20.76
N LEU A 504 -3.13 3.85 -19.46
CA LEU A 504 -2.57 2.74 -18.67
C LEU A 504 -3.16 1.38 -19.03
N HIS A 505 -4.41 1.34 -19.50
CA HIS A 505 -5.02 0.12 -20.02
C HIS A 505 -4.22 -0.48 -21.18
N LYS A 506 -3.59 0.36 -22.02
CA LYS A 506 -2.70 -0.11 -23.10
C LYS A 506 -1.50 -0.87 -22.52
N TYR A 507 -1.03 -0.53 -21.33
CA TYR A 507 0.10 -1.23 -20.70
C TYR A 507 -0.33 -2.41 -19.81
N HIS A 508 -1.61 -2.78 -19.85
CA HIS A 508 -2.20 -3.81 -18.99
C HIS A 508 -2.06 -3.51 -17.49
N VAL A 509 -2.20 -2.23 -17.14
CA VAL A 509 -2.18 -1.73 -15.77
C VAL A 509 -3.52 -1.07 -15.48
N GLU A 510 -4.14 -1.41 -14.35
CA GLU A 510 -5.42 -0.83 -13.96
C GLU A 510 -5.19 0.41 -13.10
N CYS A 511 -5.67 1.56 -13.57
CA CYS A 511 -5.74 2.78 -12.77
C CYS A 511 -6.96 2.72 -11.87
N VAL A 512 -6.76 2.67 -10.55
CA VAL A 512 -7.85 2.64 -9.57
C VAL A 512 -8.39 4.04 -9.33
N SER A 513 -7.50 5.02 -9.14
CA SER A 513 -7.89 6.42 -8.99
C SER A 513 -6.69 7.35 -9.13
N VAL A 514 -6.94 8.55 -9.64
CA VAL A 514 -6.01 9.68 -9.60
C VAL A 514 -6.60 10.72 -8.67
N LEU A 515 -5.85 11.11 -7.63
CA LEU A 515 -6.29 12.04 -6.60
C LEU A 515 -5.42 13.29 -6.68
N ILE A 516 -6.06 14.45 -6.83
CA ILE A 516 -5.39 15.72 -6.53
C ILE A 516 -5.37 15.84 -5.01
N CYS A 517 -4.24 16.16 -4.37
CA CYS A 517 -4.13 16.32 -2.92
C CYS A 517 -4.21 17.80 -2.53
N GLN A 518 -3.29 18.61 -3.05
CA GLN A 518 -3.17 20.03 -2.77
C GLN A 518 -2.85 20.81 -4.05
N ILE A 519 -3.43 22.00 -4.20
CA ILE A 519 -3.11 22.96 -5.26
C ILE A 519 -2.51 24.18 -4.56
N LYS A 520 -1.29 24.55 -4.93
CA LYS A 520 -0.60 25.74 -4.44
C LYS A 520 -0.63 26.81 -5.53
N LEU A 521 -1.43 27.85 -5.28
CA LEU A 521 -1.53 29.05 -6.12
C LEU A 521 -0.56 30.13 -5.64
N PRO A 522 -0.13 31.07 -6.51
CA PRO A 522 0.64 32.24 -6.09
C PRO A 522 -0.14 33.14 -5.12
N ASP A 523 0.54 33.65 -4.08
CA ASP A 523 -0.09 34.47 -3.02
C ASP A 523 -0.85 35.69 -3.54
N ARG A 524 -0.35 36.30 -4.62
CA ARG A 524 -0.99 37.47 -5.27
C ARG A 524 -2.44 37.19 -5.70
N LEU A 525 -2.73 35.99 -6.22
CA LEU A 525 -4.08 35.63 -6.65
C LEU A 525 -4.99 35.42 -5.44
N MET A 526 -4.49 34.72 -4.41
CA MET A 526 -5.24 34.48 -3.18
C MET A 526 -5.65 35.78 -2.49
N GLN A 527 -4.78 36.80 -2.49
CA GLN A 527 -5.11 38.14 -2.00
C GLN A 527 -6.26 38.75 -2.80
N THR A 528 -6.19 38.76 -4.14
CA THR A 528 -7.27 39.32 -4.98
C THR A 528 -8.61 38.62 -4.80
N LEU A 529 -8.62 37.31 -4.52
CA LEU A 529 -9.85 36.59 -4.19
C LEU A 529 -10.38 36.91 -2.82
N THR A 530 -9.49 36.97 -1.84
CA THR A 530 -9.87 37.37 -0.49
C THR A 530 -10.54 38.74 -0.55
N ASP A 531 -9.92 39.68 -1.28
CA ASP A 531 -10.47 41.02 -1.50
C ASP A 531 -11.81 40.99 -2.25
N LYS A 532 -11.94 40.18 -3.32
CA LYS A 532 -13.19 40.03 -4.08
C LYS A 532 -14.31 39.45 -3.21
N VAL A 533 -14.02 38.43 -2.41
CA VAL A 533 -15.00 37.80 -1.51
C VAL A 533 -15.41 38.79 -0.43
N VAL A 534 -14.46 39.48 0.19
CA VAL A 534 -14.73 40.54 1.18
C VAL A 534 -15.58 41.65 0.58
N ALA A 535 -15.25 42.14 -0.62
CA ALA A 535 -16.04 43.15 -1.32
C ALA A 535 -17.46 42.66 -1.65
N SER A 536 -17.63 41.40 -2.05
CA SER A 536 -18.94 40.82 -2.31
C SER A 536 -19.79 40.69 -1.04
N GLN A 537 -19.18 40.28 0.08
CA GLN A 537 -19.83 40.21 1.39
C GLN A 537 -20.19 41.61 1.91
N GLN A 538 -19.29 42.59 1.74
CA GLN A 538 -19.54 43.99 2.07
C GLN A 538 -20.69 44.56 1.26
N LYS A 539 -20.73 44.30 -0.05
CA LYS A 539 -21.84 44.71 -0.91
C LYS A 539 -23.16 44.12 -0.42
N ALA A 540 -23.22 42.81 -0.15
CA ALA A 540 -24.42 42.17 0.37
C ALA A 540 -24.84 42.76 1.74
N MET A 541 -23.89 43.11 2.60
CA MET A 541 -24.17 43.80 3.87
C MET A 541 -24.75 45.20 3.63
N TYR A 542 -24.18 46.00 2.73
CA TYR A 542 -24.70 47.33 2.39
C TYR A 542 -26.06 47.27 1.73
N ASP A 543 -26.28 46.33 0.81
CA ASP A 543 -27.57 46.12 0.15
C ASP A 543 -28.64 45.73 1.20
N ALA A 544 -28.31 44.82 2.13
CA ALA A 544 -29.18 44.45 3.23
C ALA A 544 -29.43 45.61 4.22
N GLN A 545 -28.41 46.43 4.50
CA GLN A 545 -28.55 47.66 5.31
C GLN A 545 -29.44 48.69 4.62
N GLN A 546 -29.27 48.90 3.32
CA GLN A 546 -30.07 49.83 2.53
C GLN A 546 -31.54 49.37 2.47
N GLU A 547 -31.78 48.07 2.31
CA GLU A 547 -33.13 47.52 2.33
C GLU A 547 -33.77 47.64 3.72
N ALA A 548 -33.00 47.39 4.79
CA ALA A 548 -33.47 47.55 6.16
C ALA A 548 -33.79 49.01 6.52
N GLU A 549 -32.91 49.97 6.16
CA GLU A 549 -33.16 51.41 6.35
C GLU A 549 -34.29 51.92 5.45
N GLY A 550 -34.43 51.39 4.23
CA GLY A 550 -35.56 51.66 3.34
C GLY A 550 -36.89 51.22 3.96
N ARG A 551 -36.96 49.99 4.49
CA ARG A 551 -38.13 49.49 5.24
C ARG A 551 -38.40 50.32 6.49
N ARG A 552 -37.36 50.79 7.19
CA ARG A 552 -37.50 51.66 8.37
C ARG A 552 -38.08 53.03 8.00
N ALA A 553 -37.60 53.65 6.92
CA ALA A 553 -38.13 54.92 6.42
C ALA A 553 -39.60 54.80 5.99
N GLU A 554 -39.97 53.70 5.34
CA GLU A 554 -41.36 53.42 4.95
C GLU A 554 -42.27 53.20 6.18
N MET A 555 -41.78 52.49 7.20
CA MET A 555 -42.48 52.33 8.47
C MET A 555 -42.66 53.67 9.20
N GLU A 556 -41.62 54.51 9.27
CA GLU A 556 -41.69 55.86 9.86
C GLU A 556 -42.66 56.76 9.09
N LYS A 557 -42.66 56.72 7.74
CA LYS A 557 -43.63 57.47 6.92
C LYS A 557 -45.06 57.02 7.19
N THR A 558 -45.29 55.71 7.29
CA THR A 558 -46.61 55.12 7.58
C THR A 558 -47.07 55.50 8.99
N LYS A 559 -46.16 55.48 9.97
CA LYS A 559 -46.41 55.90 11.34
C LYS A 559 -46.75 57.40 11.44
N ALA A 560 -45.98 58.26 10.77
CA ALA A 560 -46.26 59.70 10.73
C ALA A 560 -47.62 60.01 10.08
N GLN A 561 -48.02 59.25 9.05
CA GLN A 561 -49.36 59.37 8.46
C GLN A 561 -50.46 58.89 9.42
N ALA A 562 -50.24 57.79 10.15
CA ALA A 562 -51.16 57.31 11.17
C ALA A 562 -51.29 58.29 12.35
N ASP A 563 -50.20 58.92 12.79
CA ASP A 563 -50.17 59.91 13.87
C ASP A 563 -50.88 61.24 13.48
N LEU A 564 -50.95 61.57 12.19
CA LEU A 564 -51.76 62.69 11.67
C LEU A 564 -53.27 62.37 11.66
N GLN A 565 -53.66 61.09 11.54
CA GLN A 565 -55.05 60.66 11.39
C GLN A 565 -55.97 61.11 12.54
N PRO A 566 -55.59 61.05 13.84
CA PRO A 566 -56.40 61.59 14.93
C PRO A 566 -56.73 63.08 14.77
N SER A 567 -55.80 63.88 14.23
CA SER A 567 -56.01 65.31 14.04
C SER A 567 -56.95 65.62 12.87
N VAL A 568 -56.84 64.87 11.77
CA VAL A 568 -57.77 64.97 10.63
C VAL A 568 -59.17 64.53 11.03
N VAL A 569 -59.30 63.39 11.71
CA VAL A 569 -60.59 62.88 12.19
C VAL A 569 -61.23 63.84 13.20
N LYS A 570 -60.45 64.41 14.13
CA LYS A 570 -60.94 65.44 15.06
C LYS A 570 -61.48 66.67 14.33
N ALA A 571 -60.76 67.17 13.32
CA ALA A 571 -61.22 68.30 12.50
C ALA A 571 -62.53 67.99 11.75
N GLU A 572 -62.68 66.79 11.20
CA GLU A 572 -63.94 66.35 10.57
C GLU A 572 -65.11 66.29 11.59
N PHE A 573 -64.87 65.76 12.79
CA PHE A 573 -65.88 65.73 13.84
C PHE A 573 -66.26 67.13 14.34
N ASP A 574 -65.32 68.05 14.49
CA ASP A 574 -65.59 69.43 14.90
C ASP A 574 -66.47 70.16 13.86
N VAL A 575 -66.21 69.96 12.56
CA VAL A 575 -67.07 70.47 11.48
C VAL A 575 -68.49 69.88 11.55
N LYS A 576 -68.59 68.58 11.84
CA LYS A 576 -69.88 67.89 11.95
C LYS A 576 -70.69 68.38 13.16
N ILE A 577 -70.04 68.59 14.31
CA ILE A 577 -70.67 69.16 15.52
C ILE A 577 -71.18 70.58 15.23
N ALA A 578 -70.36 71.42 14.59
CA ALA A 578 -70.77 72.78 14.22
C ALA A 578 -71.97 72.80 13.26
N SER A 579 -72.02 71.87 12.28
CA SER A 579 -73.15 71.74 11.38
C SER A 579 -74.44 71.31 12.08
N GLN A 580 -74.35 70.36 13.03
CA GLN A 580 -75.49 69.89 13.81
C GLN A 580 -76.00 70.97 14.79
N GLN A 581 -75.11 71.70 15.45
CA GLN A 581 -75.47 72.83 16.31
C GLN A 581 -76.20 73.92 15.51
N LYS A 582 -75.75 74.21 14.28
CA LYS A 582 -76.44 75.14 13.37
C LYS A 582 -77.87 74.65 13.05
N GLN A 583 -78.03 73.36 12.74
CA GLN A 583 -79.33 72.77 12.44
C GLN A 583 -80.27 72.78 13.66
N GLN A 584 -79.76 72.48 14.85
CA GLN A 584 -80.51 72.53 16.10
C GLN A 584 -81.00 73.96 16.42
N ASN A 585 -80.16 74.97 16.19
CA ASN A 585 -80.52 76.38 16.40
C ASN A 585 -81.62 76.87 15.43
N ILE A 586 -81.61 76.39 14.17
CA ILE A 586 -82.67 76.73 13.20
C ILE A 586 -84.02 76.15 13.65
N ILE A 587 -84.04 74.88 14.06
CA ILE A 587 -85.26 74.20 14.52
C ILE A 587 -85.83 74.86 15.79
N LEU A 588 -84.97 75.23 16.74
CA LEU A 588 -85.39 75.96 17.94
C LEU A 588 -85.98 77.34 17.62
N ALA A 589 -85.42 78.06 16.64
CA ALA A 589 -85.91 79.36 16.21
C ALA A 589 -87.28 79.25 15.50
N GLU A 590 -87.48 78.24 14.65
CA GLU A 590 -88.79 77.99 13.99
C GLU A 590 -89.87 77.61 15.00
N ALA A 591 -89.57 76.72 15.95
CA ALA A 591 -90.51 76.32 17.00
C ALA A 591 -90.96 77.52 17.86
N LYS A 592 -90.02 78.42 18.19
CA LYS A 592 -90.31 79.64 18.97
C LYS A 592 -91.16 80.65 18.19
N SER A 593 -90.98 80.72 16.87
CA SER A 593 -91.79 81.56 15.97
C SER A 593 -93.23 81.04 15.86
N GLN A 594 -93.41 79.73 15.69
CA GLN A 594 -94.74 79.12 15.61
C GLN A 594 -95.53 79.24 16.91
N SER A 595 -94.89 79.08 18.08
CA SER A 595 -95.54 79.25 19.38
C SER A 595 -96.05 80.68 19.59
N THR A 596 -95.23 81.68 19.26
CA THR A 596 -95.62 83.10 19.41
C THR A 596 -96.78 83.48 18.48
N ARG A 597 -96.85 82.88 17.28
CA ARG A 597 -97.94 83.15 16.33
C ARG A 597 -99.29 82.62 16.83
N LEU A 598 -99.31 81.40 17.36
CA LEU A 598 -100.52 80.77 17.92
C LEU A 598 -101.04 81.49 19.17
N GLU A 599 -100.13 82.00 20.02
CA GLU A 599 -100.50 82.76 21.22
C GLU A 599 -101.18 84.10 20.86
N GLN A 600 -100.67 84.82 19.86
CA GLN A 600 -101.24 86.08 19.38
C GLN A 600 -102.60 85.90 18.68
N GLU A 601 -102.78 84.79 17.92
CA GLU A 601 -104.08 84.43 17.33
C GLU A 601 -105.15 84.15 18.42
N GLY A 602 -104.76 83.53 19.54
CA GLY A 602 -105.65 83.32 20.70
C GLY A 602 -106.06 84.61 21.42
N ILE A 603 -105.13 85.55 21.58
CA ILE A 603 -105.39 86.86 22.21
C ILE A 603 -106.32 87.71 21.34
N ALA A 604 -106.16 87.69 20.02
CA ALA A 604 -107.02 88.42 19.10
C ALA A 604 -108.49 87.93 19.13
N ALA A 605 -108.70 86.61 19.21
CA ALA A 605 -110.03 86.03 19.35
C ALA A 605 -110.71 86.44 20.67
N GLY A 606 -109.95 86.45 21.77
CA GLY A 606 -110.43 86.88 23.10
C GLY A 606 -110.90 88.34 23.13
N ILE A 607 -110.12 89.25 22.54
CA ILE A 607 -110.46 90.69 22.50
C ILE A 607 -111.75 90.94 21.69
N SER A 608 -111.95 90.22 20.58
CA SER A 608 -113.19 90.38 19.78
C SER A 608 -114.46 89.93 20.53
N SER A 609 -114.35 88.89 21.37
CA SER A 609 -115.47 88.32 22.12
C SER A 609 -115.89 89.24 23.28
N VAL A 610 -114.90 89.86 23.95
CA VAL A 610 -115.14 90.86 25.00
C VAL A 610 -115.79 92.12 24.41
N GLY A 611 -115.29 92.62 23.27
CA GLY A 611 -115.86 93.82 22.61
C GLY A 611 -117.32 93.64 22.19
N ASN A 612 -117.71 92.46 21.70
CA ASN A 612 -119.09 92.16 21.32
C ASN A 612 -120.04 92.09 22.53
N ALA A 613 -119.57 91.60 23.68
CA ALA A 613 -120.35 91.54 24.90
C ALA A 613 -120.60 92.94 25.52
N GLU A 614 -119.61 93.82 25.43
CA GLU A 614 -119.69 95.19 25.96
C GLU A 614 -120.62 96.08 25.12
N ALA A 615 -120.61 95.93 23.80
CA ALA A 615 -121.55 96.60 22.90
C ALA A 615 -123.01 96.21 23.17
N GLY A 616 -123.27 94.93 23.46
CA GLY A 616 -124.61 94.44 23.82
C GLY A 616 -125.13 95.04 25.14
N LYS A 617 -124.27 95.13 26.16
CA LYS A 617 -124.60 95.70 27.47
C LYS A 617 -124.97 97.19 27.38
N ILE A 618 -124.19 97.98 26.61
CA ILE A 618 -124.42 99.43 26.46
C ILE A 618 -125.71 99.70 25.67
N SER A 619 -126.01 98.91 24.63
CA SER A 619 -127.26 99.04 23.87
C SER A 619 -128.51 98.73 24.70
N ALA A 620 -128.45 97.68 25.55
CA ALA A 620 -129.56 97.30 26.42
C ALA A 620 -129.85 98.36 27.50
N ILE A 621 -128.80 98.91 28.12
CA ILE A 621 -128.93 99.99 29.10
C ILE A 621 -129.52 101.25 28.45
N GLY A 622 -129.06 101.62 27.24
CA GLY A 622 -129.56 102.79 26.52
C GLY A 622 -131.03 102.68 26.09
N ARG A 623 -131.50 101.48 25.72
CA ARG A 623 -132.92 101.25 25.43
C ARG A 623 -133.77 101.33 26.70
N ALA A 624 -133.32 100.73 27.80
CA ALA A 624 -134.06 100.72 29.06
C ALA A 624 -134.20 102.12 29.67
N THR A 625 -133.17 102.98 29.59
CA THR A 625 -133.26 104.37 30.07
C THR A 625 -134.21 105.20 29.21
N ALA A 626 -134.18 105.04 27.89
CA ALA A 626 -135.11 105.75 27.01
C ALA A 626 -136.58 105.36 27.26
N GLU A 627 -136.85 104.08 27.52
CA GLU A 627 -138.19 103.59 27.85
C GLU A 627 -138.67 104.08 29.23
N ALA A 628 -137.78 104.08 30.22
CA ALA A 628 -138.06 104.63 31.55
C ALA A 628 -138.38 106.14 31.49
N TYR A 629 -137.64 106.91 30.68
CA TYR A 629 -137.92 108.34 30.48
C TYR A 629 -139.28 108.57 29.81
N LYS A 630 -139.64 107.73 28.84
CA LYS A 630 -140.92 107.84 28.15
C LYS A 630 -142.10 107.55 29.09
N GLN A 631 -142.00 106.50 29.91
CA GLN A 631 -143.04 106.15 30.89
C GLN A 631 -143.14 107.16 32.05
N GLN A 632 -142.02 107.70 32.53
CA GLN A 632 -142.03 108.74 33.56
C GLN A 632 -142.62 110.06 33.04
N ALA A 633 -142.39 110.41 31.76
CA ALA A 633 -142.98 111.58 31.15
C ALA A 633 -144.51 111.48 30.99
N ASP A 634 -145.02 110.29 30.63
CA ASP A 634 -146.46 110.06 30.47
C ASP A 634 -147.23 110.04 31.80
N ALA A 635 -146.61 109.65 32.91
CA ALA A 635 -147.29 109.52 34.22
C ALA A 635 -147.29 110.80 35.08
N LEU A 636 -146.27 111.67 34.95
CA LEU A 636 -146.05 112.80 35.88
C LEU A 636 -146.20 114.19 35.25
N GLY A 637 -146.34 114.29 33.92
CA GLY A 637 -146.39 115.58 33.21
C GLY A 637 -145.05 116.31 33.21
N GLN A 638 -144.85 117.23 32.26
CA GLN A 638 -143.53 117.82 31.98
C GLN A 638 -142.93 118.70 33.10
N GLN A 639 -143.76 119.31 33.96
CA GLN A 639 -143.28 120.26 34.98
C GLN A 639 -142.75 119.58 36.26
N PRO A 640 -143.38 118.54 36.83
CA PRO A 640 -142.82 117.82 37.98
C PRO A 640 -141.53 117.03 37.68
N MET A 641 -141.37 116.53 36.44
CA MET A 641 -140.26 115.66 36.04
C MET A 641 -138.90 116.39 36.04
N SER A 642 -138.88 117.67 35.65
CA SER A 642 -137.65 118.49 35.69
C SER A 642 -137.16 118.73 37.11
N ILE A 643 -138.06 118.92 38.08
CA ILE A 643 -137.70 119.12 39.49
C ILE A 643 -137.16 117.81 40.09
N ILE A 644 -137.76 116.66 39.77
CA ILE A 644 -137.25 115.36 40.21
C ILE A 644 -135.88 115.08 39.60
N GLU A 645 -135.67 115.33 38.30
CA GLU A 645 -134.39 115.06 37.65
C GLU A 645 -133.28 116.03 38.10
N ILE A 646 -133.60 117.30 38.38
CA ILE A 646 -132.70 118.24 39.05
C ILE A 646 -132.37 117.72 40.46
N MET A 647 -133.35 117.28 41.24
CA MET A 647 -133.12 116.67 42.56
C MET A 647 -132.34 115.35 42.48
N LYS A 648 -132.49 114.55 41.43
CA LYS A 648 -131.78 113.28 41.21
C LYS A 648 -130.35 113.51 40.73
N GLN A 649 -130.10 114.54 39.93
CA GLN A 649 -128.75 115.03 39.59
C GLN A 649 -128.08 115.69 40.82
N VAL A 650 -128.83 116.33 41.72
CA VAL A 650 -128.34 116.86 43.01
C VAL A 650 -128.09 115.75 44.05
N ALA A 651 -128.83 114.63 44.01
CA ALA A 651 -128.62 113.47 44.89
C ALA A 651 -127.59 112.45 44.35
N GLY A 652 -127.46 112.32 43.02
CA GLY A 652 -126.53 111.42 42.34
C GLY A 652 -125.20 112.08 41.95
N GLY A 653 -125.16 113.42 41.89
CA GLY A 653 -123.93 114.17 41.83
C GLY A 653 -123.33 114.32 43.22
N GLN A 654 -122.12 113.80 43.42
CA GLN A 654 -121.20 114.34 44.41
C GLN A 654 -120.76 115.76 43.99
N VAL A 655 -121.70 116.72 43.91
CA VAL A 655 -121.37 118.14 44.00
C VAL A 655 -121.23 118.45 45.49
N LYS A 656 -120.04 118.24 46.01
CA LYS A 656 -119.68 118.53 47.40
C LYS A 656 -119.36 120.02 47.51
N ILE A 657 -120.36 120.82 47.89
CA ILE A 657 -120.22 122.23 48.32
C ILE A 657 -120.25 122.26 49.86
N THR A 658 -119.06 122.04 50.43
CA THR A 658 -118.58 122.65 51.66
C THR A 658 -117.16 123.11 51.36
N PRO A 659 -116.85 124.41 51.46
CA PRO A 659 -115.51 124.91 51.18
C PRO A 659 -114.62 124.70 52.40
N ASP A 660 -113.53 123.97 52.22
CA ASP A 660 -112.24 124.32 52.81
C ASP A 660 -111.45 124.94 51.65
N ILE A 661 -111.28 126.27 51.56
CA ILE A 661 -110.47 127.08 52.49
C ILE A 661 -109.04 126.48 52.53
N LEU A 662 -107.96 127.20 52.30
CA LEU A 662 -107.70 128.63 52.41
C LEU A 662 -106.85 129.02 51.17
N ILE A 663 -107.29 129.90 50.25
CA ILE A 663 -107.53 131.34 50.38
C ILE A 663 -106.31 132.17 49.92
N GLN A 664 -106.66 133.26 49.21
CA GLN A 664 -105.97 134.55 49.07
C GLN A 664 -104.50 134.53 48.64
N THR A 665 -104.18 135.01 47.44
CA THR A 665 -104.16 136.42 47.00
C THR A 665 -103.26 137.34 47.84
N SER A 666 -102.48 138.12 47.10
CA SER A 666 -101.98 139.45 47.47
C SER A 666 -100.76 139.42 48.40
N GLY A 667 -99.65 140.06 48.08
CA GLY A 667 -99.51 141.31 47.36
C GLY A 667 -99.13 142.39 48.38
N ASP A 668 -97.98 143.01 48.14
CA ASP A 668 -97.25 143.97 48.98
C ASP A 668 -96.62 143.35 50.23
N GLY A 669 -95.31 143.42 50.45
CA GLY A 669 -94.45 144.55 50.11
C GLY A 669 -94.09 145.24 51.42
N LYS A 670 -92.80 145.09 51.78
CA LYS A 670 -92.11 145.77 52.88
C LYS A 670 -92.62 145.30 54.26
N ASP A 671 -92.01 144.30 54.87
CA ASP A 671 -90.59 144.31 55.24
C ASP A 671 -89.62 143.51 54.35
N GLY A 672 -88.46 144.13 54.12
CA GLY A 672 -87.13 143.49 54.00
C GLY A 672 -86.86 142.44 52.89
N ALA A 673 -86.16 142.87 51.83
CA ALA A 673 -85.30 142.07 50.94
C ALA A 673 -85.91 141.26 49.75
N ASN A 674 -86.11 141.98 48.61
CA ASN A 674 -85.99 141.61 47.17
C ASN A 674 -86.99 140.66 46.39
N THR A 675 -87.96 141.29 45.66
CA THR A 675 -88.47 141.14 44.23
C THR A 675 -89.01 139.80 43.62
N SER A 676 -90.13 139.63 42.86
CA SER A 676 -91.29 140.45 42.35
C SER A 676 -92.34 139.61 41.54
N ASN A 677 -93.64 139.72 41.90
CA ASN A 677 -94.97 139.32 41.33
C ASN A 677 -95.27 139.65 39.83
N HIS A 678 -96.32 139.24 39.09
CA HIS A 678 -97.62 138.56 39.33
C HIS A 678 -98.18 138.05 37.97
N MET A 679 -98.29 136.73 37.77
CA MET A 679 -98.99 136.13 36.62
C MET A 679 -100.40 135.69 36.97
N LEU A 680 -101.02 136.12 38.09
CA LEU A 680 -102.44 135.87 38.41
C LEU A 680 -103.43 136.62 37.48
N THR A 681 -102.90 137.34 36.48
CA THR A 681 -103.54 137.71 35.20
C THR A 681 -103.53 136.56 34.17
N LEU A 682 -102.99 135.41 34.60
CA LEU A 682 -103.56 134.06 34.55
C LEU A 682 -105.06 134.11 34.43
N PHE A 683 -105.56 132.97 33.97
CA PHE A 683 -106.92 132.53 34.22
C PHE A 683 -107.98 133.27 33.41
N LEU A 684 -107.74 134.53 33.05
CA LEU A 684 -108.68 135.40 32.33
C LEU A 684 -108.45 135.51 30.83
N ALA A 685 -107.25 135.23 30.30
CA ALA A 685 -107.04 135.25 28.84
C ALA A 685 -107.52 133.97 28.14
N GLU A 686 -107.53 132.83 28.82
CA GLU A 686 -108.06 131.58 28.25
C GLU A 686 -109.60 131.63 28.10
N LEU A 687 -110.28 132.46 28.91
CA LEU A 687 -111.71 132.76 28.73
C LEU A 687 -112.02 133.66 27.50
N MET A 688 -111.01 134.28 26.86
CA MET A 688 -111.21 135.26 25.76
C MET A 688 -110.83 134.78 24.34
N LYS A 689 -110.28 133.56 24.14
CA LYS A 689 -110.12 132.97 22.79
C LYS A 689 -110.82 131.62 22.62
N ASN A 690 -111.93 131.46 23.32
CA ASN A 690 -113.06 130.80 22.70
C ASN A 690 -113.39 131.57 21.40
N LYS A 691 -113.83 130.88 20.36
CA LYS A 691 -114.31 131.40 19.05
C LYS A 691 -113.25 131.57 17.95
N GLU A 692 -113.61 130.98 16.81
CA GLU A 692 -113.19 131.32 15.45
C GLU A 692 -111.96 130.59 14.88
N LEU A 693 -112.18 129.35 14.46
CA LEU A 693 -112.24 129.06 13.02
C LEU A 693 -113.46 128.15 12.76
N PHE A 694 -114.65 128.75 12.75
CA PHE A 694 -115.66 128.36 11.78
C PHE A 694 -115.39 129.20 10.53
N LYS A 695 -114.79 128.62 9.47
CA LYS A 695 -115.06 128.94 8.06
C LYS A 695 -114.22 128.10 7.08
N ASN A 696 -114.96 127.39 6.22
CA ASN A 696 -114.65 126.87 4.87
C ASN A 696 -113.81 125.57 4.83
N ASN A 697 -114.33 124.39 4.51
CA ASN A 697 -115.61 123.99 3.88
C ASN A 697 -116.25 122.81 4.61
#